data_AF-A0A3L6QDU9-F1
#
_entry.id   AF-A0A3L6QDU9-F1
#
_cell.length_a   1.000
_cell.length_b   1.000
_cell.length_c   1.000
_cell.angle_alpha   90.00
_cell.angle_beta   90.00
_cell.angle_gamma   90.00
#
_symmetry.space_group_name_H-M   'P 1'
#
loop_
_entity.id
_entity.type
_entity.pdbx_description
1 polymer ?
#
loop_
_entity_poly.entity_id
_entity_poly.type
_entity_poly.pdbx_seq_one_letter_code
_entity_poly.pdbx_strand_id
1 'polypeptide(L)'
;MLFDLGQSASFNVLQLQEPIQLGQRVIEFHVDILIDELWQTIVEATTIGYKRLLKFPVTESQYLKLSIVSARADPLISFFGVFMDSFSDSYNLENRDKRTNSSEVIMLRTGNAAGNTSTATMQLPGVLLPCKKYYFWYPLVPAAAAAPRHALPATMSDEAPPYAPLPLVSSLPPDPNSTPPTNPTLVLPNPAFPNKRKRTGFRRKVPSGSPAAPAPSPAAPSQPPPPASAADDIIVINREPTAEAVTALTAGFPADSLTDEEIEAGVVSDVGGIEQVNYILIRNHLLCRWRETYNSWLAKEPFATLIPPHCEHLLNAAYSFLVSHSYVNFGVAPAIKERIPKEPTRPTTIIVIGSGLAGLAAARQLVAFGFKVIVLEGRKRCGGRVYTKKMEGSGRSAAGDLGGSVLTGTFGNPLGIVAKQLGLPMHKIRDKCPLYRPDGSPVDPEVDKKVEITFNKLLDKSSNLRSSMGEVAVDVSLGAALETLRQTDGGISTQEEKNLFNWHLANLEYANAGLLSRLSLAFWDQDDPYDMGGDHCFLPGGNGRLVQALAENVPIVYERTVHTVRYGGDGVQVVVNGGQVYEGDMALCTVPLGVLKNGGIKFVPELPQRKLDSIKRLGFGLLNKVAMLFPHVFWSTDLDTFGHLVEDPRRRGEFFLFYSYATVAGGPLLMALVAGEAAHNFETTPPTDAVSSVLQILRGIYEPQGIEVPDPLQSVCTRWGTDSFSLGSYSHVAVGASGDDYDILAESVGDGRLFFAGEATTRRYPATMHGAFISGLREAANITLHANARVAKTKVDRSSSTNTQACATILTDLFRQPDLEFGSFSVIFGGKASDPKSPAILKVELGGQRKKNAPEGAKTEQNHSNKLLFQQLQSHFNQQQQLYVYTLLSQQQAMELREVRGGDDMRLHYLCEKMGVKLVGRKGLGPGADAVIASIKAERNRSRAKPGPSKLKKSMKPNAVAS
;
A
#
# COMPACT_ATOMS: atom_id res chain seq x y z
N MET A 1 17.44 -15.85 -25.00
CA MET A 1 18.17 -16.49 -23.90
C MET A 1 17.64 -17.91 -23.74
N LEU A 2 18.52 -18.92 -23.72
CA LEU A 2 18.16 -20.32 -23.52
C LEU A 2 18.52 -20.74 -22.09
N PHE A 3 17.63 -21.50 -21.45
CA PHE A 3 17.75 -22.02 -20.10
C PHE A 3 17.56 -23.53 -20.14
N ASP A 4 18.53 -24.28 -19.63
CA ASP A 4 18.49 -25.73 -19.46
C ASP A 4 18.32 -26.02 -17.96
N LEU A 5 17.24 -26.70 -17.59
CA LEU A 5 16.94 -27.10 -16.21
C LEU A 5 17.75 -28.34 -15.78
N GLY A 6 18.49 -28.97 -16.69
CA GLY A 6 19.28 -30.19 -16.46
C GLY A 6 18.48 -31.49 -16.49
N GLN A 7 17.18 -31.43 -16.21
CA GLN A 7 16.22 -32.52 -16.38
C GLN A 7 14.82 -31.95 -16.71
N SER A 8 13.93 -32.80 -17.23
CA SER A 8 12.51 -32.46 -17.39
C SER A 8 11.89 -32.12 -16.03
N ALA A 9 11.16 -31.02 -15.93
CA ALA A 9 10.56 -30.58 -14.68
C ALA A 9 9.22 -29.87 -14.92
N SER A 10 8.25 -30.07 -14.01
CA SER A 10 6.94 -29.42 -14.04
C SER A 10 6.99 -28.05 -13.35
N PHE A 11 6.57 -26.99 -14.05
CA PHE A 11 6.47 -25.64 -13.52
C PHE A 11 5.27 -24.90 -14.11
N ASN A 12 4.86 -23.82 -13.44
CA ASN A 12 3.74 -22.97 -13.87
C ASN A 12 3.96 -21.47 -13.55
N VAL A 13 5.10 -21.10 -12.97
CA VAL A 13 5.47 -19.72 -12.62
C VAL A 13 6.89 -19.38 -13.05
N LEU A 14 7.07 -18.19 -13.62
CA LEU A 14 8.38 -17.60 -13.94
C LEU A 14 8.53 -16.25 -13.25
N GLN A 15 9.72 -15.97 -12.72
CA GLN A 15 10.13 -14.64 -12.27
C GLN A 15 11.17 -14.07 -13.23
N LEU A 16 10.93 -12.84 -13.70
CA LEU A 16 11.85 -12.06 -14.51
C LEU A 16 12.19 -10.75 -13.79
N GLN A 17 13.41 -10.27 -13.97
CA GLN A 17 13.85 -9.04 -13.32
C GLN A 17 14.83 -8.26 -14.21
N GLU A 18 14.63 -6.94 -14.32
CA GLU A 18 15.65 -6.03 -14.82
C GLU A 18 16.38 -5.32 -13.64
N PRO A 19 17.70 -5.06 -13.72
CA PRO A 19 18.43 -4.26 -12.72
C PRO A 19 18.16 -2.75 -12.90
N ILE A 20 16.90 -2.33 -12.75
CA ILE A 20 16.45 -0.93 -12.76
C ILE A 20 15.46 -0.72 -11.61
N GLN A 21 15.68 0.27 -10.74
CA GLN A 21 14.81 0.50 -9.58
C GLN A 21 13.46 1.16 -9.94
N LEU A 22 13.39 1.84 -11.08
CA LEU A 22 12.16 2.46 -11.58
C LEU A 22 12.16 2.42 -13.12
N GLY A 23 10.98 2.27 -13.73
CA GLY A 23 10.82 2.17 -15.18
C GLY A 23 10.95 0.76 -15.75
N GLN A 24 11.10 0.68 -17.08
CA GLN A 24 11.10 -0.57 -17.87
C GLN A 24 11.93 -0.36 -19.14
N ARG A 25 12.82 -1.31 -19.49
CA ARG A 25 13.49 -1.29 -20.81
C ARG A 25 12.89 -2.32 -21.73
N VAL A 26 12.62 -3.54 -21.26
CA VAL A 26 11.91 -4.53 -22.09
C VAL A 26 10.52 -4.00 -22.38
N ILE A 27 10.11 -4.02 -23.65
CA ILE A 27 8.78 -3.64 -24.11
C ILE A 27 7.95 -4.91 -24.28
N GLU A 28 8.53 -5.95 -24.87
CA GLU A 28 7.84 -7.18 -25.25
C GLU A 28 8.81 -8.36 -25.21
N PHE A 29 8.32 -9.50 -24.72
CA PHE A 29 9.00 -10.77 -24.75
C PHE A 29 8.00 -11.93 -24.78
N HIS A 30 8.47 -13.09 -25.23
CA HIS A 30 7.77 -14.36 -25.06
C HIS A 30 8.68 -15.40 -24.42
N VAL A 31 8.07 -16.42 -23.81
CA VAL A 31 8.76 -17.58 -23.27
C VAL A 31 8.24 -18.83 -23.97
N ASP A 32 9.17 -19.58 -24.55
CA ASP A 32 8.91 -20.86 -25.19
C ASP A 32 9.44 -22.00 -24.32
N ILE A 33 8.83 -23.17 -24.43
CA ILE A 33 9.35 -24.44 -23.92
C ILE A 33 9.58 -25.42 -25.08
N LEU A 34 10.46 -26.39 -24.87
CA LEU A 34 10.65 -27.49 -25.83
C LEU A 34 9.75 -28.67 -25.45
N ILE A 35 8.84 -29.05 -26.34
CA ILE A 35 7.99 -30.25 -26.27
C ILE A 35 8.12 -30.98 -27.61
N ASP A 36 8.44 -32.27 -27.60
CA ASP A 36 8.57 -33.11 -28.81
C ASP A 36 9.43 -32.49 -29.92
N GLU A 37 10.61 -31.97 -29.54
CA GLU A 37 11.57 -31.25 -30.43
C GLU A 37 11.03 -29.95 -31.06
N LEU A 38 9.86 -29.47 -30.64
CA LEU A 38 9.25 -28.22 -31.11
C LEU A 38 9.16 -27.17 -30.01
N TRP A 39 9.50 -25.93 -30.36
CA TRP A 39 9.34 -24.77 -29.47
C TRP A 39 7.87 -24.33 -29.44
N GLN A 40 7.25 -24.38 -28.26
CA GLN A 40 5.88 -23.92 -28.03
C GLN A 40 5.87 -22.73 -27.07
N THR A 41 5.25 -21.63 -27.47
CA THR A 41 5.10 -20.43 -26.65
C THR A 41 4.11 -20.68 -25.51
N ILE A 42 4.56 -20.52 -24.26
CA ILE A 42 3.72 -20.67 -23.05
C ILE A 42 3.30 -19.34 -22.44
N VAL A 43 4.05 -18.27 -22.72
CA VAL A 43 3.76 -16.91 -22.23
C VAL A 43 4.14 -15.89 -23.29
N GLU A 44 3.21 -15.01 -23.64
CA GLU A 44 3.48 -13.73 -24.30
C GLU A 44 3.24 -12.61 -23.29
N ALA A 45 4.19 -11.68 -23.13
CA ALA A 45 4.06 -10.62 -22.14
C ALA A 45 4.81 -9.34 -22.52
N THR A 46 4.21 -8.20 -22.17
CA THR A 46 4.80 -6.88 -22.37
C THR A 46 5.43 -6.39 -21.08
N THR A 47 6.70 -5.99 -21.14
CA THR A 47 7.51 -5.34 -20.09
C THR A 47 7.91 -6.19 -18.89
N ILE A 48 9.12 -5.95 -18.33
CA ILE A 48 9.64 -6.68 -17.15
C ILE A 48 9.84 -5.72 -15.97
N GLY A 49 10.55 -4.61 -16.17
CA GLY A 49 10.75 -3.61 -15.12
C GLY A 49 11.55 -4.15 -13.92
N TYR A 50 11.42 -3.48 -12.76
CA TYR A 50 12.20 -3.86 -11.56
C TYR A 50 11.98 -5.32 -11.12
N LYS A 51 10.79 -5.90 -11.32
CA LYS A 51 10.47 -7.32 -11.06
C LYS A 51 9.11 -7.67 -11.65
N ARG A 52 9.00 -8.85 -12.27
CA ARG A 52 7.75 -9.41 -12.80
C ARG A 52 7.60 -10.88 -12.46
N LEU A 53 6.38 -11.29 -12.15
CA LEU A 53 5.96 -12.69 -12.08
C LEU A 53 5.00 -13.00 -13.23
N LEU A 54 5.12 -14.19 -13.79
CA LEU A 54 4.30 -14.72 -14.87
C LEU A 54 3.78 -16.07 -14.42
N LYS A 55 2.50 -16.36 -14.70
CA LYS A 55 1.85 -17.60 -14.31
C LYS A 55 1.01 -18.13 -15.46
N PHE A 56 1.07 -19.42 -15.68
CA PHE A 56 0.51 -20.14 -16.82
C PHE A 56 0.03 -21.53 -16.34
N PRO A 57 -0.59 -22.38 -17.18
CA PRO A 57 -0.90 -23.75 -16.81
C PRO A 57 0.36 -24.55 -16.41
N VAL A 58 0.19 -25.68 -15.71
CA VAL A 58 1.32 -26.58 -15.43
C VAL A 58 1.86 -27.15 -16.73
N THR A 59 3.14 -26.86 -16.99
CA THR A 59 3.87 -27.36 -18.15
C THR A 59 5.10 -28.12 -17.69
N GLU A 60 5.43 -29.21 -18.39
CA GLU A 60 6.66 -29.97 -18.18
C GLU A 60 7.63 -29.72 -19.34
N SER A 61 8.88 -29.37 -19.04
CA SER A 61 9.97 -29.28 -20.03
C SER A 61 11.32 -29.30 -19.34
N GLN A 62 12.38 -29.63 -20.07
CA GLN A 62 13.78 -29.40 -19.66
C GLN A 62 14.29 -28.02 -20.10
N TYR A 63 13.78 -27.47 -21.22
CA TYR A 63 14.36 -26.30 -21.87
C TYR A 63 13.35 -25.16 -21.98
N LEU A 64 13.79 -23.95 -21.58
CA LEU A 64 13.03 -22.71 -21.77
C LEU A 64 13.81 -21.71 -22.62
N LYS A 65 13.11 -20.95 -23.46
CA LYS A 65 13.68 -19.86 -24.27
C LYS A 65 12.94 -18.55 -23.99
N LEU A 66 13.60 -17.62 -23.29
CA LEU A 66 13.15 -16.24 -23.18
C LEU A 66 13.60 -15.46 -24.42
N SER A 67 12.65 -14.99 -25.21
CA SER A 67 12.87 -14.23 -26.43
C SER A 67 12.40 -12.79 -26.20
N ILE A 68 13.31 -11.83 -26.21
CA ILE A 68 12.95 -10.41 -26.10
C ILE A 68 12.69 -9.89 -27.52
N VAL A 69 11.45 -9.52 -27.78
CA VAL A 69 10.99 -9.09 -29.12
C VAL A 69 11.30 -7.61 -29.34
N SER A 70 11.11 -6.79 -28.31
CA SER A 70 11.42 -5.36 -28.37
C SER A 70 11.81 -4.76 -27.01
N ALA A 71 12.69 -3.76 -27.03
CA ALA A 71 13.18 -3.04 -25.86
C ALA A 71 13.54 -1.58 -26.17
N ARG A 72 13.39 -0.69 -25.17
CA ARG A 72 13.72 0.75 -25.22
C ARG A 72 15.22 1.06 -25.16
N ALA A 73 15.99 0.11 -24.64
CA ALA A 73 17.45 0.14 -24.50
C ALA A 73 17.93 -1.32 -24.40
N ASP A 74 19.24 -1.55 -24.38
CA ASP A 74 19.83 -2.89 -24.30
C ASP A 74 19.27 -3.68 -23.10
N PRO A 75 18.53 -4.78 -23.34
CA PRO A 75 17.73 -5.42 -22.30
C PRO A 75 18.59 -6.38 -21.45
N LEU A 76 18.84 -5.99 -20.21
CA LEU A 76 19.55 -6.81 -19.24
C LEU A 76 18.58 -7.45 -18.24
N ILE A 77 18.58 -8.78 -18.17
CA ILE A 77 17.85 -9.55 -17.16
C ILE A 77 18.81 -9.87 -16.01
N SER A 78 18.55 -9.32 -14.82
CA SER A 78 19.36 -9.59 -13.61
C SER A 78 19.00 -10.90 -12.94
N PHE A 79 17.75 -11.37 -13.12
CA PHE A 79 17.25 -12.60 -12.50
C PHE A 79 16.25 -13.30 -13.43
N PHE A 80 16.45 -14.61 -13.59
CA PHE A 80 15.48 -15.54 -14.17
C PHE A 80 15.25 -16.68 -13.17
N GLY A 81 14.00 -16.94 -12.80
CA GLY A 81 13.63 -18.01 -11.88
C GLY A 81 12.45 -18.83 -12.38
N VAL A 82 12.50 -20.14 -12.18
CA VAL A 82 11.47 -21.12 -12.58
C VAL A 82 10.92 -21.82 -11.34
N PHE A 83 9.59 -21.81 -11.18
CA PHE A 83 8.91 -22.27 -9.97
C PHE A 83 7.64 -23.06 -10.29
N MET A 84 7.32 -23.99 -9.38
CA MET A 84 6.02 -24.66 -9.33
C MET A 84 5.17 -24.07 -8.20
N ASP A 85 3.95 -23.64 -8.51
CA ASP A 85 2.89 -23.21 -7.59
C ASP A 85 1.82 -24.32 -7.52
N SER A 86 1.93 -25.16 -6.50
CA SER A 86 1.03 -26.30 -6.25
C SER A 86 -0.34 -25.92 -5.67
N PHE A 87 -0.57 -24.65 -5.33
CA PHE A 87 -1.77 -24.23 -4.58
C PHE A 87 -2.94 -23.82 -5.48
N SER A 88 -2.73 -23.83 -6.80
CA SER A 88 -3.61 -23.19 -7.77
C SER A 88 -4.59 -24.13 -8.46
N ASP A 89 -4.29 -25.43 -8.54
CA ASP A 89 -5.10 -26.44 -9.27
C ASP A 89 -6.34 -26.93 -8.51
N SER A 90 -6.83 -26.17 -7.52
CA SER A 90 -8.06 -26.49 -6.78
C SER A 90 -9.35 -26.32 -7.59
N TYR A 91 -9.26 -26.05 -8.90
CA TYR A 91 -10.38 -25.84 -9.82
C TYR A 91 -10.69 -27.00 -10.78
N ASN A 92 -9.96 -28.12 -10.74
CA ASN A 92 -10.34 -29.33 -11.48
C ASN A 92 -11.06 -30.36 -10.56
N LEU A 93 -12.38 -30.46 -10.72
CA LEU A 93 -13.17 -31.58 -10.18
C LEU A 93 -12.98 -32.86 -11.01
N GLU A 94 -11.77 -33.44 -11.04
CA GLU A 94 -11.55 -34.82 -11.52
C GLU A 94 -10.11 -35.31 -11.28
N ASN A 95 -9.75 -35.55 -9.99
CA ASN A 95 -8.84 -36.63 -9.52
C ASN A 95 -8.41 -36.37 -8.07
N ARG A 96 -9.06 -37.05 -7.12
CA ARG A 96 -8.51 -37.24 -5.77
C ARG A 96 -7.80 -38.59 -5.73
N ASP A 97 -6.51 -38.63 -6.04
CA ASP A 97 -5.54 -39.60 -5.47
C ASP A 97 -4.11 -39.39 -6.00
N LYS A 98 -3.47 -38.30 -5.54
CA LYS A 98 -2.01 -38.12 -5.34
C LYS A 98 -1.77 -36.68 -4.87
N ARG A 99 -1.40 -36.50 -3.60
CA ARG A 99 -0.90 -35.22 -3.07
C ARG A 99 0.62 -35.25 -3.00
N THR A 100 1.27 -34.47 -3.85
CA THR A 100 2.67 -34.08 -3.71
C THR A 100 2.71 -32.60 -3.29
N ASN A 101 2.96 -32.36 -2.00
CA ASN A 101 3.09 -31.01 -1.46
C ASN A 101 4.54 -30.52 -1.63
N SER A 102 4.81 -29.71 -2.65
CA SER A 102 6.04 -28.91 -2.71
C SER A 102 6.00 -27.85 -3.82
N SER A 103 6.14 -26.57 -3.45
CA SER A 103 6.48 -25.50 -4.38
C SER A 103 7.98 -25.56 -4.70
N GLU A 104 8.38 -26.41 -5.65
CA GLU A 104 9.80 -26.67 -5.94
C GLU A 104 10.45 -25.52 -6.73
N VAL A 105 11.64 -25.10 -6.30
CA VAL A 105 12.49 -24.12 -7.00
C VAL A 105 13.37 -24.88 -7.98
N ILE A 106 13.12 -24.70 -9.28
CA ILE A 106 13.70 -25.58 -10.30
C ILE A 106 14.99 -24.99 -10.87
N MET A 107 15.05 -23.67 -11.08
CA MET A 107 16.27 -22.99 -11.46
C MET A 107 16.27 -21.52 -11.02
N LEU A 108 17.46 -21.02 -10.65
CA LEU A 108 17.77 -19.62 -10.38
C LEU A 108 19.05 -19.24 -11.14
N ARG A 109 19.05 -18.13 -11.89
CA ARG A 109 20.26 -17.58 -12.52
C ARG A 109 20.36 -16.06 -12.40
N THR A 110 21.55 -15.60 -12.04
CA THR A 110 21.97 -14.18 -11.98
C THR A 110 23.30 -14.02 -12.73
N GLY A 111 23.38 -13.13 -13.74
CA GLY A 111 24.64 -12.92 -14.47
C GLY A 111 24.55 -12.10 -15.77
N ASN A 112 25.59 -11.31 -16.04
CA ASN A 112 25.68 -10.41 -17.20
C ASN A 112 25.90 -11.13 -18.54
N ALA A 113 25.22 -10.68 -19.59
CA ALA A 113 25.43 -11.14 -20.95
C ALA A 113 26.40 -10.22 -21.72
N ALA A 114 27.70 -10.52 -21.65
CA ALA A 114 28.71 -9.96 -22.54
C ALA A 114 29.70 -11.06 -22.97
N GLY A 115 29.55 -11.58 -24.19
CA GLY A 115 30.46 -12.61 -24.73
C GLY A 115 29.98 -13.34 -25.98
N ASN A 116 30.60 -13.01 -27.11
CA ASN A 116 30.79 -13.82 -28.33
C ASN A 116 29.62 -14.11 -29.30
N THR A 117 29.51 -13.21 -30.28
CA THR A 117 29.63 -13.46 -31.73
C THR A 117 28.74 -14.50 -32.43
N SER A 118 27.87 -14.01 -33.32
CA SER A 118 28.13 -14.04 -34.77
C SER A 118 27.27 -13.04 -35.53
N THR A 119 27.89 -12.27 -36.43
CA THR A 119 27.21 -11.34 -37.34
C THR A 119 26.69 -12.05 -38.59
N ALA A 120 25.40 -11.92 -38.90
CA ALA A 120 24.85 -12.17 -40.23
C ALA A 120 23.78 -11.13 -40.55
N THR A 121 24.07 -10.24 -41.50
CA THR A 121 23.14 -9.18 -41.94
C THR A 121 22.13 -9.75 -42.92
N MET A 122 20.83 -9.61 -42.66
CA MET A 122 19.82 -9.77 -43.72
C MET A 122 18.72 -8.71 -43.55
N GLN A 123 18.56 -7.85 -44.56
CA GLN A 123 17.42 -6.95 -44.66
C GLN A 123 16.22 -7.68 -45.26
N LEU A 124 15.02 -7.45 -44.71
CA LEU A 124 13.68 -7.41 -45.33
C LEU A 124 12.61 -7.81 -44.30
N PRO A 125 11.33 -7.43 -44.51
CA PRO A 125 10.76 -6.09 -44.46
C PRO A 125 10.07 -5.83 -43.10
N GLY A 126 9.51 -4.63 -42.90
CA GLY A 126 8.97 -4.22 -41.60
C GLY A 126 7.82 -5.09 -41.07
N VAL A 127 7.97 -5.55 -39.82
CA VAL A 127 6.92 -6.24 -39.04
C VAL A 127 6.36 -5.26 -38.01
N LEU A 128 5.03 -5.22 -37.88
CA LEU A 128 4.31 -4.37 -36.93
C LEU A 128 4.54 -4.85 -35.49
N LEU A 129 4.96 -3.93 -34.62
CA LEU A 129 5.09 -4.13 -33.18
C LEU A 129 3.69 -4.26 -32.53
N PRO A 130 3.44 -5.26 -31.66
CA PRO A 130 2.29 -5.22 -30.76
C PRO A 130 2.54 -4.19 -29.64
N CYS A 131 1.47 -3.53 -29.21
CA CYS A 131 1.53 -2.44 -28.24
C CYS A 131 1.33 -2.97 -26.81
N LYS A 132 1.83 -2.26 -25.78
CA LYS A 132 1.50 -2.61 -24.39
C LYS A 132 0.00 -2.51 -24.18
N LYS A 133 -0.59 -3.54 -23.57
CA LYS A 133 -1.96 -3.43 -23.04
C LYS A 133 -1.95 -2.55 -21.80
N TYR A 134 -2.58 -1.39 -21.89
CA TYR A 134 -2.99 -0.64 -20.72
C TYR A 134 -4.29 -1.28 -20.19
N TYR A 135 -4.30 -1.71 -18.93
CA TYR A 135 -5.44 -2.43 -18.33
C TYR A 135 -6.60 -1.48 -17.99
N PHE A 136 -7.28 -0.96 -19.02
CA PHE A 136 -8.58 -0.28 -18.87
C PHE A 136 -9.71 -1.21 -19.26
N TRP A 137 -10.14 -2.04 -18.30
CA TRP A 137 -11.43 -2.75 -18.32
C TRP A 137 -11.78 -3.45 -19.66
N TYR A 138 -10.82 -4.13 -20.28
CA TYR A 138 -11.01 -4.96 -21.48
C TYR A 138 -9.84 -5.94 -21.67
N PRO A 139 -10.09 -7.25 -21.74
CA PRO A 139 -9.16 -8.19 -22.40
C PRO A 139 -9.85 -9.00 -23.52
N LEU A 140 -9.25 -9.04 -24.72
CA LEU A 140 -9.77 -9.87 -25.81
C LEU A 140 -9.46 -11.37 -25.70
N VAL A 141 -10.35 -12.14 -26.35
CA VAL A 141 -10.44 -13.60 -26.47
C VAL A 141 -9.23 -14.22 -27.21
N PRO A 142 -8.71 -15.39 -26.77
CA PRO A 142 -7.73 -16.16 -27.55
C PRO A 142 -8.36 -16.82 -28.80
N ALA A 143 -7.70 -16.70 -29.95
CA ALA A 143 -8.13 -17.37 -31.18
C ALA A 143 -7.93 -18.89 -31.09
N ALA A 144 -9.00 -19.67 -31.34
CA ALA A 144 -8.90 -21.12 -31.47
C ALA A 144 -8.32 -21.50 -32.85
N ALA A 145 -7.30 -22.35 -32.86
CA ALA A 145 -6.69 -22.84 -34.10
C ALA A 145 -7.66 -23.71 -34.90
N ALA A 146 -7.88 -23.35 -36.17
CA ALA A 146 -8.69 -24.14 -37.09
C ALA A 146 -7.87 -25.27 -37.72
N ALA A 147 -8.32 -26.52 -37.57
CA ALA A 147 -7.88 -27.67 -38.36
C ALA A 147 -8.93 -28.00 -39.45
N PRO A 148 -8.51 -28.46 -40.64
CA PRO A 148 -9.37 -28.49 -41.82
C PRO A 148 -10.39 -29.63 -41.78
N ARG A 149 -11.63 -29.35 -42.19
CA ARG A 149 -12.64 -30.38 -42.48
C ARG A 149 -12.78 -30.57 -43.99
N HIS A 150 -12.49 -31.78 -44.46
CA HIS A 150 -12.95 -32.24 -45.77
C HIS A 150 -14.47 -32.47 -45.74
N ALA A 151 -15.15 -32.16 -46.84
CA ALA A 151 -16.58 -32.36 -47.02
C ALA A 151 -16.91 -33.74 -47.60
N LEU A 152 -18.11 -34.27 -47.30
CA LEU A 152 -19.10 -34.90 -48.21
C LEU A 152 -20.31 -35.44 -47.36
N PRO A 153 -21.47 -35.81 -47.94
CA PRO A 153 -22.75 -35.27 -47.46
C PRO A 153 -23.71 -36.22 -46.72
N ALA A 154 -24.86 -35.65 -46.35
CA ALA A 154 -25.93 -36.17 -45.49
C ALA A 154 -26.69 -37.43 -45.94
N THR A 155 -27.26 -38.11 -44.95
CA THR A 155 -28.54 -38.86 -45.01
C THR A 155 -29.32 -38.66 -43.68
N MET A 156 -30.64 -38.91 -43.71
CA MET A 156 -31.60 -38.58 -42.64
C MET A 156 -31.86 -39.77 -41.68
N SER A 157 -32.22 -39.51 -40.42
CA SER A 157 -33.51 -39.95 -39.79
C SER A 157 -33.56 -39.84 -38.25
N ASP A 158 -34.69 -39.31 -37.78
CA ASP A 158 -35.52 -39.66 -36.61
C ASP A 158 -35.12 -39.49 -35.11
N GLU A 159 -36.07 -38.82 -34.44
CA GLU A 159 -36.62 -38.95 -33.08
C GLU A 159 -35.77 -38.78 -31.80
N ALA A 160 -36.22 -37.83 -30.97
CA ALA A 160 -35.92 -37.72 -29.54
C ALA A 160 -37.16 -37.22 -28.77
N PRO A 161 -37.59 -37.88 -27.67
CA PRO A 161 -38.62 -37.37 -26.75
C PRO A 161 -38.00 -36.63 -25.53
N PRO A 162 -38.77 -35.75 -24.84
CA PRO A 162 -38.24 -34.86 -23.81
C PRO A 162 -38.23 -35.47 -22.40
N TYR A 163 -37.30 -35.02 -21.54
CA TYR A 163 -37.30 -35.32 -20.10
C TYR A 163 -37.70 -34.10 -19.25
N ALA A 164 -38.53 -34.36 -18.25
CA ALA A 164 -39.15 -33.37 -17.37
C ALA A 164 -38.32 -33.09 -16.08
N PRO A 165 -38.50 -31.93 -15.42
CA PRO A 165 -37.81 -31.59 -14.17
C PRO A 165 -38.50 -32.18 -12.92
N LEU A 166 -37.71 -32.41 -11.86
CA LEU A 166 -38.17 -32.82 -10.53
C LEU A 166 -37.71 -31.82 -9.43
N PRO A 167 -38.38 -31.78 -8.26
CA PRO A 167 -38.66 -30.51 -7.58
C PRO A 167 -37.81 -30.15 -6.36
N LEU A 168 -37.97 -28.90 -5.88
CA LEU A 168 -37.45 -28.39 -4.62
C LEU A 168 -38.01 -29.16 -3.40
N VAL A 169 -37.20 -29.25 -2.34
CA VAL A 169 -37.64 -29.60 -0.98
C VAL A 169 -37.33 -28.44 -0.04
N SER A 170 -38.32 -28.03 0.76
CA SER A 170 -38.22 -26.99 1.78
C SER A 170 -37.70 -27.54 3.11
N SER A 171 -36.93 -26.72 3.84
CA SER A 171 -36.54 -27.01 5.23
C SER A 171 -37.27 -26.07 6.21
N LEU A 172 -37.86 -26.67 7.24
CA LEU A 172 -38.46 -26.00 8.40
C LEU A 172 -37.55 -26.18 9.64
N PRO A 173 -37.69 -25.35 10.69
CA PRO A 173 -36.69 -25.22 11.76
C PRO A 173 -36.75 -26.35 12.81
N PRO A 174 -35.68 -26.55 13.60
CA PRO A 174 -35.62 -27.58 14.64
C PRO A 174 -36.35 -27.19 15.94
N ASP A 175 -36.98 -28.19 16.55
CA ASP A 175 -37.74 -28.11 17.81
C ASP A 175 -36.83 -28.33 19.04
N PRO A 176 -36.94 -27.57 20.15
CA PRO A 176 -35.95 -27.61 21.22
C PRO A 176 -36.38 -28.53 22.38
N ASN A 177 -36.09 -29.83 22.31
CA ASN A 177 -36.08 -30.74 23.48
C ASN A 177 -35.37 -32.09 23.22
N SER A 178 -34.06 -32.17 23.45
CA SER A 178 -33.38 -33.45 23.80
C SER A 178 -31.99 -33.25 24.42
N THR A 179 -31.75 -33.88 25.56
CA THR A 179 -30.46 -33.98 26.30
C THR A 179 -30.44 -35.34 27.06
N PRO A 180 -29.32 -35.83 27.64
CA PRO A 180 -28.44 -36.81 26.98
C PRO A 180 -28.20 -38.08 27.83
N PRO A 181 -27.35 -39.03 27.38
CA PRO A 181 -26.75 -40.04 28.27
C PRO A 181 -25.24 -39.83 28.53
N THR A 182 -24.74 -40.41 29.62
CA THR A 182 -23.44 -40.09 30.27
C THR A 182 -22.38 -41.21 30.20
N ASN A 183 -21.11 -40.79 30.38
CA ASN A 183 -19.85 -41.54 30.61
C ASN A 183 -19.91 -42.90 31.35
N PRO A 184 -18.81 -43.69 31.25
CA PRO A 184 -17.91 -43.78 32.42
C PRO A 184 -16.38 -43.65 32.14
N THR A 185 -15.65 -43.35 33.21
CA THR A 185 -14.19 -43.04 33.30
C THR A 185 -13.38 -44.22 33.87
N LEU A 186 -12.04 -44.26 33.68
CA LEU A 186 -10.96 -44.78 34.59
C LEU A 186 -9.60 -44.77 33.81
N VAL A 187 -8.55 -44.00 34.14
CA VAL A 187 -7.54 -44.04 35.25
C VAL A 187 -6.18 -44.70 34.85
N LEU A 188 -5.10 -44.01 35.27
CA LEU A 188 -3.64 -44.22 35.06
C LEU A 188 -3.05 -45.48 35.77
N PRO A 189 -1.85 -46.02 35.43
CA PRO A 189 -0.55 -45.46 35.91
C PRO A 189 0.72 -45.66 35.03
N ASN A 190 1.77 -44.91 35.42
CA ASN A 190 3.20 -45.04 35.05
C ASN A 190 3.84 -46.25 35.81
N PRO A 191 4.99 -46.88 35.42
CA PRO A 191 6.32 -46.32 35.76
C PRO A 191 7.61 -46.80 34.99
N ALA A 192 8.68 -46.00 35.14
CA ALA A 192 10.11 -46.34 35.40
C ALA A 192 11.02 -47.22 34.48
N PHE A 193 12.32 -46.83 34.47
CA PHE A 193 13.50 -47.48 33.87
C PHE A 193 13.89 -48.85 34.48
N PRO A 194 14.71 -49.67 33.76
CA PRO A 194 16.09 -49.85 34.26
C PRO A 194 17.22 -49.97 33.20
N ASN A 195 18.45 -49.72 33.65
CA ASN A 195 19.72 -49.93 32.92
C ASN A 195 20.11 -51.42 32.74
N LYS A 196 20.85 -51.77 31.66
CA LYS A 196 22.28 -52.23 31.71
C LYS A 196 22.76 -53.02 30.47
N ARG A 197 24.05 -52.78 30.11
CA ARG A 197 25.08 -53.74 29.60
C ARG A 197 24.80 -54.44 28.25
N LYS A 198 25.62 -54.32 27.19
CA LYS A 198 27.08 -54.53 26.97
C LYS A 198 27.34 -55.80 26.14
N ARG A 199 28.25 -55.66 25.16
CA ARG A 199 29.23 -56.63 24.61
C ARG A 199 28.86 -57.52 23.40
N THR A 200 29.75 -57.40 22.39
CA THR A 200 30.37 -58.44 21.52
C THR A 200 29.49 -59.22 20.53
N GLY A 201 29.90 -59.49 19.29
CA GLY A 201 31.12 -59.07 18.56
C GLY A 201 31.58 -60.10 17.49
N PHE A 202 32.62 -59.74 16.71
CA PHE A 202 33.41 -60.58 15.77
C PHE A 202 32.76 -61.06 14.44
N ARG A 203 33.49 -61.36 13.34
CA ARG A 203 34.80 -60.89 12.77
C ARG A 203 35.12 -61.63 11.44
N ARG A 204 35.57 -60.94 10.38
CA ARG A 204 36.64 -61.30 9.37
C ARG A 204 36.59 -60.28 8.20
N LYS A 205 37.63 -59.51 7.79
CA LYS A 205 39.05 -59.70 7.40
C LYS A 205 39.25 -60.28 5.97
N VAL A 206 39.72 -59.50 4.96
CA VAL A 206 41.11 -58.98 4.65
C VAL A 206 41.87 -59.96 3.71
N PRO A 207 42.86 -59.60 2.84
CA PRO A 207 43.73 -58.39 2.71
C PRO A 207 43.50 -57.59 1.39
N SER A 208 44.32 -56.63 0.88
CA SER A 208 45.70 -56.12 1.14
C SER A 208 45.77 -54.57 0.90
N GLY A 209 46.89 -53.82 0.95
CA GLY A 209 48.33 -54.10 1.08
C GLY A 209 49.15 -52.86 1.57
N SER A 210 50.39 -52.65 1.08
CA SER A 210 51.40 -51.68 1.63
C SER A 210 52.39 -51.14 0.54
N PRO A 211 53.47 -50.33 0.79
CA PRO A 211 54.00 -49.76 2.06
C PRO A 211 54.67 -48.32 2.09
N ALA A 212 54.82 -47.76 3.31
CA ALA A 212 55.94 -46.93 3.87
C ALA A 212 56.35 -45.54 3.27
N ALA A 213 57.02 -44.58 3.95
CA ALA A 213 57.28 -44.13 5.36
C ALA A 213 58.22 -42.86 5.30
N PRO A 214 58.76 -42.21 6.37
CA PRO A 214 58.46 -42.13 7.81
C PRO A 214 58.24 -40.66 8.34
N ALA A 215 58.20 -40.43 9.66
CA ALA A 215 57.88 -39.14 10.32
C ALA A 215 59.04 -38.53 11.17
N PRO A 216 58.88 -37.28 11.66
CA PRO A 216 59.25 -36.94 13.05
C PRO A 216 58.16 -36.17 13.83
N SER A 217 58.41 -35.94 15.13
CA SER A 217 57.40 -35.73 16.20
C SER A 217 57.16 -34.23 16.61
N PRO A 218 56.52 -33.86 17.76
CA PRO A 218 55.28 -33.08 17.73
C PRO A 218 55.36 -31.67 18.37
N ALA A 219 54.30 -30.86 18.18
CA ALA A 219 54.08 -29.58 18.87
C ALA A 219 52.66 -29.50 19.49
N ALA A 220 52.49 -28.60 20.46
CA ALA A 220 51.38 -28.58 21.44
C ALA A 220 49.97 -28.28 20.85
N PRO A 221 48.89 -28.70 21.53
CA PRO A 221 47.52 -28.44 21.08
C PRO A 221 47.14 -26.96 21.21
N SER A 222 46.68 -26.36 20.12
CA SER A 222 45.95 -25.10 20.15
C SER A 222 44.59 -25.27 20.83
N GLN A 223 44.15 -24.26 21.58
CA GLN A 223 42.76 -24.20 22.04
C GLN A 223 41.82 -24.11 20.82
N PRO A 224 40.63 -24.73 20.87
CA PRO A 224 39.61 -24.48 19.86
C PRO A 224 39.20 -23.00 19.91
N PRO A 225 38.83 -22.39 18.77
CA PRO A 225 38.27 -21.04 18.77
C PRO A 225 36.98 -21.01 19.61
N PRO A 226 36.59 -19.85 20.17
CA PRO A 226 35.30 -19.71 20.82
C PRO A 226 34.18 -20.06 19.82
N PRO A 227 33.07 -20.66 20.28
CA PRO A 227 31.94 -20.93 19.39
C PRO A 227 31.44 -19.62 18.77
N ALA A 228 31.11 -19.67 17.47
CA ALA A 228 30.40 -18.59 16.80
C ALA A 228 29.11 -18.27 17.59
N SER A 229 28.72 -17.00 17.63
CA SER A 229 27.53 -16.61 18.35
C SER A 229 26.30 -17.15 17.62
N ALA A 230 25.39 -17.80 18.33
CA ALA A 230 24.14 -18.31 17.75
C ALA A 230 23.15 -17.18 17.35
N ALA A 231 23.57 -15.91 17.43
CA ALA A 231 22.83 -14.76 16.93
C ALA A 231 23.16 -14.42 15.47
N ASP A 232 24.21 -15.05 14.90
CA ASP A 232 24.70 -14.78 13.53
C ASP A 232 24.19 -15.79 12.48
N ASP A 233 23.28 -16.70 12.85
CA ASP A 233 22.71 -17.71 11.95
C ASP A 233 21.36 -17.28 11.35
N ILE A 234 21.16 -17.57 10.06
CA ILE A 234 19.85 -17.40 9.39
C ILE A 234 18.94 -18.57 9.79
N ILE A 235 17.77 -18.26 10.34
CA ILE A 235 16.81 -19.26 10.83
C ILE A 235 16.06 -19.96 9.69
N VAL A 236 15.66 -21.21 9.92
CA VAL A 236 14.79 -21.98 9.01
C VAL A 236 13.51 -22.34 9.75
N ILE A 237 12.41 -21.66 9.39
CA ILE A 237 11.10 -21.82 10.04
C ILE A 237 10.25 -22.88 9.33
N ASN A 238 10.27 -22.87 8.00
CA ASN A 238 9.49 -23.75 7.13
C ASN A 238 10.38 -24.33 6.00
N ARG A 239 9.78 -25.09 5.06
CA ARG A 239 10.48 -25.59 3.86
C ARG A 239 10.24 -24.75 2.59
N GLU A 240 9.37 -23.74 2.64
CA GLU A 240 8.98 -22.92 1.48
C GLU A 240 9.00 -21.41 1.81
N PRO A 241 10.17 -20.82 2.13
CA PRO A 241 10.27 -19.39 2.46
C PRO A 241 9.88 -18.50 1.26
N THR A 242 10.06 -18.99 0.03
CA THR A 242 9.67 -18.31 -1.21
C THR A 242 8.16 -18.12 -1.32
N ALA A 243 7.36 -19.13 -0.97
CA ALA A 243 5.89 -19.04 -1.02
C ALA A 243 5.35 -18.06 0.03
N GLU A 244 5.96 -18.02 1.22
CA GLU A 244 5.61 -17.06 2.27
C GLU A 244 6.00 -15.62 1.86
N ALA A 245 7.14 -15.44 1.19
CA ALA A 245 7.55 -14.15 0.64
C ALA A 245 6.63 -13.65 -0.50
N VAL A 246 6.11 -14.54 -1.35
CA VAL A 246 5.08 -14.19 -2.35
C VAL A 246 3.76 -13.80 -1.67
N THR A 247 3.33 -14.54 -0.64
CA THR A 247 2.14 -14.18 0.15
C THR A 247 2.30 -12.81 0.81
N ALA A 248 3.46 -12.53 1.40
CA ALA A 248 3.79 -11.23 2.00
C ALA A 248 3.80 -10.08 0.97
N LEU A 249 4.29 -10.35 -0.24
CA LEU A 249 4.25 -9.40 -1.37
C LEU A 249 2.82 -9.00 -1.73
N THR A 250 1.87 -9.95 -1.78
CA THR A 250 0.45 -9.61 -2.02
C THR A 250 -0.17 -8.77 -0.90
N ALA A 251 0.41 -8.79 0.31
CA ALA A 251 -0.01 -7.97 1.43
C ALA A 251 0.67 -6.59 1.51
N GLY A 252 1.54 -6.26 0.54
CA GLY A 252 2.24 -4.97 0.46
C GLY A 252 3.65 -4.95 1.07
N PHE A 253 4.20 -6.10 1.45
CA PHE A 253 5.54 -6.21 2.02
C PHE A 253 6.58 -6.69 0.99
N PRO A 254 7.75 -6.03 0.85
CA PRO A 254 8.82 -6.56 0.03
C PRO A 254 9.36 -7.90 0.56
N ALA A 255 9.90 -8.70 -0.37
CA ALA A 255 10.29 -10.09 -0.11
C ALA A 255 11.58 -10.21 0.72
N ASP A 256 12.49 -9.24 0.58
CA ASP A 256 13.87 -9.25 1.04
C ASP A 256 14.31 -7.94 1.75
N SER A 257 13.42 -6.94 1.82
CA SER A 257 13.62 -5.70 2.58
C SER A 257 12.52 -5.43 3.61
N LEU A 258 12.75 -4.39 4.42
CA LEU A 258 11.74 -3.80 5.29
C LEU A 258 10.96 -2.71 4.55
N THR A 259 9.71 -2.49 4.94
CA THR A 259 8.96 -1.27 4.56
C THR A 259 9.44 -0.06 5.36
N ASP A 260 9.15 1.16 4.89
CA ASP A 260 9.43 2.38 5.64
C ASP A 260 8.71 2.38 7.01
N GLU A 261 7.50 1.81 7.08
CA GLU A 261 6.74 1.64 8.33
C GLU A 261 7.43 0.68 9.31
N GLU A 262 8.01 -0.43 8.83
CA GLU A 262 8.80 -1.36 9.64
C GLU A 262 10.09 -0.71 10.17
N ILE A 263 10.73 0.14 9.35
CA ILE A 263 11.92 0.91 9.74
C ILE A 263 11.57 1.97 10.80
N GLU A 264 10.50 2.75 10.59
CA GLU A 264 10.03 3.77 11.56
C GLU A 264 9.58 3.14 12.89
N ALA A 265 8.94 1.96 12.84
CA ALA A 265 8.56 1.21 14.02
C ALA A 265 9.74 0.58 14.78
N GLY A 266 10.97 0.60 14.23
CA GLY A 266 12.16 0.08 14.88
C GLY A 266 12.09 -1.43 15.14
N VAL A 267 11.57 -2.20 14.17
CA VAL A 267 11.32 -3.64 14.35
C VAL A 267 12.59 -4.50 14.43
N VAL A 268 13.74 -3.93 14.04
CA VAL A 268 15.10 -4.46 14.22
C VAL A 268 16.01 -3.36 14.77
N SER A 269 17.13 -3.76 15.35
CA SER A 269 18.13 -2.86 15.93
C SER A 269 18.98 -2.20 14.84
N ASP A 270 19.39 -2.99 13.84
CA ASP A 270 20.23 -2.56 12.72
C ASP A 270 19.70 -3.07 11.37
N VAL A 271 19.61 -2.16 10.38
CA VAL A 271 19.13 -2.45 9.02
C VAL A 271 20.25 -3.05 8.17
N GLY A 272 19.93 -4.07 7.37
CA GLY A 272 20.85 -4.75 6.45
C GLY A 272 21.64 -5.93 7.02
N GLY A 273 21.41 -6.30 8.29
CA GLY A 273 22.04 -7.45 8.95
C GLY A 273 21.21 -8.73 8.94
N ILE A 274 21.75 -9.81 9.54
CA ILE A 274 21.07 -11.09 9.73
C ILE A 274 19.78 -10.93 10.57
N GLU A 275 19.75 -9.98 11.50
CA GLU A 275 18.55 -9.64 12.27
C GLU A 275 17.36 -9.26 11.36
N GLN A 276 17.59 -8.44 10.32
CA GLN A 276 16.58 -8.12 9.31
C GLN A 276 16.12 -9.36 8.54
N VAL A 277 17.05 -10.23 8.12
CA VAL A 277 16.69 -11.46 7.38
C VAL A 277 15.80 -12.36 8.23
N ASN A 278 16.19 -12.59 9.49
CA ASN A 278 15.41 -13.40 10.43
C ASN A 278 14.05 -12.76 10.76
N TYR A 279 13.99 -11.43 10.91
CA TYR A 279 12.74 -10.70 11.08
C TYR A 279 11.80 -10.90 9.87
N ILE A 280 12.30 -10.72 8.63
CA ILE A 280 11.50 -10.85 7.41
C ILE A 280 10.94 -12.26 7.28
N LEU A 281 11.75 -13.29 7.57
CA LEU A 281 11.29 -14.69 7.59
C LEU A 281 10.16 -14.89 8.60
N ILE A 282 10.27 -14.36 9.83
CA ILE A 282 9.22 -14.47 10.86
C ILE A 282 7.95 -13.70 10.45
N ARG A 283 8.10 -12.47 9.95
CA ARG A 283 7.00 -11.63 9.47
C ARG A 283 6.24 -12.30 8.33
N ASN A 284 6.96 -12.84 7.34
CA ASN A 284 6.38 -13.58 6.23
C ASN A 284 5.63 -14.83 6.73
N HIS A 285 6.20 -15.58 7.67
CA HIS A 285 5.59 -16.78 8.24
C HIS A 285 4.26 -16.46 8.96
N LEU A 286 4.27 -15.49 9.89
CA LEU A 286 3.08 -15.05 10.63
C LEU A 286 1.95 -14.60 9.70
N LEU A 287 2.31 -13.79 8.71
CA LEU A 287 1.38 -13.23 7.74
C LEU A 287 0.81 -14.29 6.80
N CYS A 288 1.64 -15.24 6.36
CA CYS A 288 1.20 -16.40 5.57
C CYS A 288 0.21 -17.26 6.36
N ARG A 289 0.54 -17.62 7.61
CA ARG A 289 -0.37 -18.38 8.49
C ARG A 289 -1.72 -17.71 8.69
N TRP A 290 -1.75 -16.39 8.86
CA TRP A 290 -3.02 -15.66 8.94
C TRP A 290 -3.76 -15.64 7.60
N ARG A 291 -3.07 -15.51 6.46
CA ARG A 291 -3.68 -15.58 5.12
C ARG A 291 -4.26 -16.97 4.81
N GLU A 292 -3.63 -18.05 5.27
CA GLU A 292 -4.17 -19.42 5.22
C GLU A 292 -5.43 -19.59 6.09
N THR A 293 -5.43 -19.00 7.29
CA THR A 293 -6.44 -19.21 8.34
C THR A 293 -7.32 -17.99 8.59
N TYR A 294 -7.53 -17.15 7.58
CA TYR A 294 -8.13 -15.79 7.62
C TYR A 294 -9.45 -15.61 8.40
N ASN A 295 -10.14 -16.69 8.75
CA ASN A 295 -11.34 -16.72 9.58
C ASN A 295 -11.05 -16.80 11.09
N SER A 296 -9.78 -16.95 11.48
CA SER A 296 -9.30 -17.23 12.83
C SER A 296 -8.37 -16.13 13.34
N TRP A 297 -8.29 -15.96 14.67
CA TRP A 297 -7.37 -15.02 15.30
C TRP A 297 -5.95 -15.60 15.34
N LEU A 298 -4.99 -14.92 14.70
CA LEU A 298 -3.57 -15.19 14.81
C LEU A 298 -3.12 -14.91 16.25
N ALA A 299 -2.82 -15.99 16.99
CA ALA A 299 -2.21 -15.96 18.31
C ALA A 299 -0.69 -16.08 18.19
N LYS A 300 0.07 -15.52 19.15
CA LYS A 300 1.55 -15.52 19.11
C LYS A 300 2.13 -16.83 19.66
N GLU A 301 1.44 -17.42 20.63
CA GLU A 301 1.90 -18.53 21.45
C GLU A 301 2.31 -19.78 20.64
N PRO A 302 1.60 -20.19 19.55
CA PRO A 302 2.01 -21.34 18.73
C PRO A 302 3.34 -21.15 17.99
N PHE A 303 3.80 -19.91 17.82
CA PHE A 303 5.05 -19.60 17.12
C PHE A 303 6.27 -19.57 18.05
N ALA A 304 6.06 -19.33 19.34
CA ALA A 304 7.15 -19.29 20.34
C ALA A 304 7.87 -20.65 20.50
N THR A 305 7.25 -21.76 20.10
CA THR A 305 7.86 -23.09 20.05
C THR A 305 8.51 -23.43 18.70
N LEU A 306 8.25 -22.64 17.65
CA LEU A 306 8.80 -22.82 16.30
C LEU A 306 10.00 -21.92 16.04
N ILE A 307 10.01 -20.70 16.60
CA ILE A 307 11.09 -19.73 16.44
C ILE A 307 12.19 -20.02 17.48
N PRO A 308 13.49 -20.03 17.10
CA PRO A 308 14.58 -20.19 18.05
C PRO A 308 14.55 -19.15 19.19
N PRO A 309 14.89 -19.50 20.45
CA PRO A 309 14.79 -18.57 21.58
C PRO A 309 15.60 -17.27 21.44
N HIS A 310 16.72 -17.29 20.70
CA HIS A 310 17.52 -16.08 20.43
C HIS A 310 16.82 -15.10 19.46
N CYS A 311 15.78 -15.53 18.75
CA CYS A 311 14.94 -14.72 17.86
C CYS A 311 13.58 -14.36 18.50
N GLU A 312 13.37 -14.61 19.79
CA GLU A 312 12.07 -14.32 20.43
C GLU A 312 11.72 -12.83 20.39
N HIS A 313 12.72 -11.93 20.45
CA HIS A 313 12.49 -10.49 20.31
C HIS A 313 11.98 -10.12 18.90
N LEU A 314 12.47 -10.79 17.86
CA LEU A 314 11.98 -10.60 16.48
C LEU A 314 10.57 -11.15 16.29
N LEU A 315 10.23 -12.29 16.90
CA LEU A 315 8.85 -12.78 16.94
C LEU A 315 7.93 -11.79 17.65
N ASN A 316 8.37 -11.23 18.78
CA ASN A 316 7.64 -10.20 19.50
C ASN A 316 7.47 -8.92 18.67
N ALA A 317 8.50 -8.47 17.96
CA ALA A 317 8.46 -7.31 17.07
C ALA A 317 7.52 -7.53 15.88
N ALA A 318 7.69 -8.62 15.13
CA ALA A 318 6.89 -8.95 13.95
C ALA A 318 5.40 -9.12 14.28
N TYR A 319 5.08 -9.89 15.34
CA TYR A 319 3.70 -10.05 15.80
C TYR A 319 3.09 -8.72 16.26
N SER A 320 3.82 -7.92 17.05
CA SER A 320 3.33 -6.63 17.54
C SER A 320 3.12 -5.64 16.40
N PHE A 321 4.03 -5.60 15.42
CA PHE A 321 3.91 -4.77 14.22
C PHE A 321 2.66 -5.14 13.42
N LEU A 322 2.54 -6.40 12.99
CA LEU A 322 1.43 -6.88 12.16
C LEU A 322 0.05 -6.67 12.82
N VAL A 323 -0.05 -6.87 14.13
CA VAL A 323 -1.30 -6.67 14.88
C VAL A 323 -1.62 -5.18 15.08
N SER A 324 -0.64 -4.37 15.48
CA SER A 324 -0.88 -2.93 15.73
C SER A 324 -1.16 -2.13 14.45
N HIS A 325 -0.57 -2.52 13.33
CA HIS A 325 -0.81 -1.92 12.01
C HIS A 325 -1.98 -2.58 11.25
N SER A 326 -2.68 -3.54 11.88
CA SER A 326 -3.85 -4.22 11.32
C SER A 326 -3.62 -4.98 9.99
N TYR A 327 -2.40 -5.47 9.76
CA TYR A 327 -2.10 -6.35 8.61
C TYR A 327 -2.66 -7.78 8.80
N VAL A 328 -2.93 -8.17 10.04
CA VAL A 328 -3.58 -9.42 10.45
C VAL A 328 -4.72 -9.12 11.41
N ASN A 329 -5.54 -10.14 11.72
CA ASN A 329 -6.63 -10.07 12.71
C ASN A 329 -7.71 -9.01 12.45
N PHE A 330 -7.83 -8.52 11.21
CA PHE A 330 -8.91 -7.61 10.81
C PHE A 330 -10.15 -8.35 10.26
N GLY A 331 -11.26 -7.63 10.18
CA GLY A 331 -12.46 -8.05 9.45
C GLY A 331 -13.61 -8.56 10.33
N VAL A 332 -14.30 -9.59 9.85
CA VAL A 332 -15.69 -9.91 10.28
C VAL A 332 -15.95 -11.40 10.55
N ALA A 333 -14.93 -12.26 10.52
CA ALA A 333 -15.12 -13.68 10.87
C ALA A 333 -15.51 -13.86 12.37
N PRO A 334 -16.31 -14.88 12.73
CA PRO A 334 -16.77 -15.07 14.11
C PRO A 334 -15.64 -15.11 15.15
N ALA A 335 -14.58 -15.88 14.92
CA ALA A 335 -13.45 -15.97 15.85
C ALA A 335 -12.61 -14.68 15.95
N ILE A 336 -12.72 -13.77 14.97
CA ILE A 336 -12.19 -12.40 15.09
C ILE A 336 -13.13 -11.55 15.96
N LYS A 337 -14.45 -11.61 15.71
CA LYS A 337 -15.46 -10.88 16.50
C LYS A 337 -15.40 -11.22 17.99
N GLU A 338 -15.22 -12.50 18.34
CA GLU A 338 -15.15 -12.97 19.73
C GLU A 338 -13.97 -12.40 20.53
N ARG A 339 -12.92 -11.92 19.85
CA ARG A 339 -11.75 -11.29 20.46
C ARG A 339 -11.89 -9.78 20.65
N ILE A 340 -12.91 -9.16 20.04
CA ILE A 340 -13.19 -7.73 20.19
C ILE A 340 -13.79 -7.49 21.59
N PRO A 341 -13.24 -6.57 22.41
CA PRO A 341 -13.81 -6.23 23.71
C PRO A 341 -15.25 -5.74 23.58
N LYS A 342 -16.15 -6.27 24.42
CA LYS A 342 -17.55 -5.81 24.48
C LYS A 342 -17.71 -4.41 25.07
N GLU A 343 -16.77 -4.02 25.94
CA GLU A 343 -16.70 -2.72 26.59
C GLU A 343 -15.32 -2.09 26.36
N PRO A 344 -15.19 -0.75 26.29
CA PRO A 344 -13.90 -0.09 26.14
C PRO A 344 -12.93 -0.43 27.28
N THR A 345 -11.73 -0.88 26.93
CA THR A 345 -10.64 -1.17 27.88
C THR A 345 -9.63 -0.02 27.99
N ARG A 346 -9.75 1.00 27.12
CA ARG A 346 -8.96 2.24 27.14
C ARG A 346 -9.86 3.44 27.46
N PRO A 347 -9.36 4.44 28.22
CA PRO A 347 -10.15 5.63 28.57
C PRO A 347 -10.32 6.60 27.40
N THR A 348 -9.45 6.52 26.39
CA THR A 348 -9.41 7.45 25.25
C THR A 348 -10.64 7.27 24.34
N THR A 349 -11.32 8.38 24.07
CA THR A 349 -12.53 8.44 23.23
C THR A 349 -12.19 8.95 21.83
N ILE A 350 -12.58 8.21 20.79
CA ILE A 350 -12.33 8.54 19.38
C ILE A 350 -13.65 8.82 18.66
N ILE A 351 -13.75 9.96 17.97
CA ILE A 351 -14.90 10.29 17.11
C ILE A 351 -14.53 10.03 15.65
N VAL A 352 -15.26 9.16 14.96
CA VAL A 352 -15.10 8.92 13.51
C VAL A 352 -16.20 9.67 12.76
N ILE A 353 -15.83 10.46 11.75
CA ILE A 353 -16.76 11.27 10.95
C ILE A 353 -16.92 10.61 9.57
N GLY A 354 -18.10 10.02 9.35
CA GLY A 354 -18.43 9.19 8.19
C GLY A 354 -18.35 7.69 8.47
N SER A 355 -19.32 6.95 7.94
CA SER A 355 -19.43 5.48 8.06
C SER A 355 -19.32 4.77 6.68
N GLY A 356 -18.50 5.33 5.79
CA GLY A 356 -18.00 4.62 4.60
C GLY A 356 -16.97 3.55 4.98
N LEU A 357 -16.43 2.81 4.01
CA LEU A 357 -15.47 1.72 4.28
C LEU A 357 -14.28 2.14 5.15
N ALA A 358 -13.73 3.35 4.94
CA ALA A 358 -12.64 3.89 5.77
C ALA A 358 -13.05 4.07 7.24
N GLY A 359 -14.17 4.74 7.49
CA GLY A 359 -14.68 4.96 8.85
C GLY A 359 -15.09 3.67 9.54
N LEU A 360 -15.69 2.71 8.82
CA LEU A 360 -16.06 1.40 9.35
C LEU A 360 -14.85 0.53 9.68
N ALA A 361 -13.85 0.48 8.80
CA ALA A 361 -12.60 -0.24 9.04
C ALA A 361 -11.86 0.33 10.26
N ALA A 362 -11.69 1.66 10.31
CA ALA A 362 -11.06 2.34 11.43
C ALA A 362 -11.81 2.11 12.74
N ALA A 363 -13.13 2.36 12.76
CA ALA A 363 -13.94 2.21 13.97
C ALA A 363 -13.89 0.78 14.51
N ARG A 364 -13.97 -0.24 13.64
CA ARG A 364 -13.91 -1.65 14.03
C ARG A 364 -12.56 -2.02 14.64
N GLN A 365 -11.44 -1.60 14.03
CA GLN A 365 -10.11 -1.85 14.59
C GLN A 365 -9.86 -1.07 15.88
N LEU A 366 -10.33 0.17 15.99
CA LEU A 366 -10.21 0.97 17.22
C LEU A 366 -10.98 0.33 18.39
N VAL A 367 -12.18 -0.20 18.15
CA VAL A 367 -12.92 -0.98 19.16
C VAL A 367 -12.16 -2.28 19.50
N ALA A 368 -11.59 -2.99 18.52
CA ALA A 368 -10.74 -4.16 18.76
C ALA A 368 -9.48 -3.84 19.59
N PHE A 369 -8.90 -2.64 19.41
CA PHE A 369 -7.82 -2.10 20.24
C PHE A 369 -8.30 -1.51 21.59
N GLY A 370 -9.58 -1.66 21.92
CA GLY A 370 -10.16 -1.32 23.22
C GLY A 370 -10.55 0.15 23.41
N PHE A 371 -10.51 0.98 22.37
CA PHE A 371 -10.93 2.38 22.46
C PHE A 371 -12.45 2.52 22.60
N LYS A 372 -12.87 3.60 23.27
CA LYS A 372 -14.27 4.06 23.18
C LYS A 372 -14.43 4.80 21.86
N VAL A 373 -15.29 4.29 20.98
CA VAL A 373 -15.51 4.85 19.64
C VAL A 373 -16.95 5.37 19.51
N ILE A 374 -17.15 6.41 18.72
CA ILE A 374 -18.46 6.80 18.19
C ILE A 374 -18.31 7.23 16.73
N VAL A 375 -19.20 6.77 15.86
CA VAL A 375 -19.21 7.13 14.44
C VAL A 375 -20.39 8.06 14.15
N LEU A 376 -20.14 9.22 13.55
CA LEU A 376 -21.17 10.18 13.15
C LEU A 376 -21.37 10.10 11.64
N GLU A 377 -22.57 9.71 11.20
CA GLU A 377 -22.91 9.58 9.79
C GLU A 377 -23.99 10.60 9.41
N GLY A 378 -23.76 11.37 8.34
CA GLY A 378 -24.72 12.37 7.87
C GLY A 378 -25.96 11.75 7.21
N ARG A 379 -25.82 10.58 6.59
CA ARG A 379 -26.90 9.83 5.95
C ARG A 379 -27.71 9.00 6.96
N LYS A 380 -28.86 8.49 6.53
CA LYS A 380 -29.65 7.45 7.23
C LYS A 380 -29.15 6.01 7.02
N ARG A 381 -27.92 5.84 6.50
CA ARG A 381 -27.30 4.54 6.17
C ARG A 381 -25.79 4.64 6.20
N CYS A 382 -25.13 3.51 6.45
CA CYS A 382 -23.70 3.36 6.29
C CYS A 382 -23.27 3.08 4.83
N GLY A 383 -21.97 2.90 4.61
CA GLY A 383 -21.34 2.55 3.33
C GLY A 383 -20.94 3.74 2.47
N GLY A 384 -21.60 4.90 2.63
CA GLY A 384 -21.30 6.11 1.85
C GLY A 384 -21.40 5.85 0.34
N ARG A 385 -20.26 5.90 -0.35
CA ARG A 385 -20.10 5.63 -1.79
C ARG A 385 -20.09 4.13 -2.16
N VAL A 386 -20.10 3.22 -1.19
CA VAL A 386 -20.50 1.82 -1.41
C VAL A 386 -21.98 1.72 -1.07
N TYR A 387 -22.81 1.51 -2.09
CA TYR A 387 -24.27 1.54 -1.94
C TYR A 387 -24.93 0.54 -2.88
N THR A 388 -25.39 -0.57 -2.30
CA THR A 388 -26.29 -1.51 -2.97
C THR A 388 -27.73 -1.11 -2.71
N LYS A 389 -28.55 -1.09 -3.76
CA LYS A 389 -29.99 -0.91 -3.69
C LYS A 389 -30.67 -2.23 -4.02
N LYS A 390 -31.52 -2.72 -3.11
CA LYS A 390 -32.52 -3.74 -3.44
C LYS A 390 -33.61 -3.08 -4.28
N MET A 391 -33.85 -3.65 -5.46
CA MET A 391 -34.86 -3.26 -6.44
C MET A 391 -35.89 -4.38 -6.54
N GLU A 392 -37.18 -4.02 -6.60
CA GLU A 392 -38.31 -4.96 -6.54
C GLU A 392 -39.44 -4.49 -7.44
N GLY A 393 -40.11 -5.42 -8.11
CA GLY A 393 -41.29 -5.16 -8.95
C GLY A 393 -41.85 -6.46 -9.52
N SER A 394 -43.18 -6.57 -9.65
CA SER A 394 -43.88 -7.73 -10.24
C SER A 394 -43.35 -9.12 -9.82
N GLY A 395 -43.04 -9.31 -8.53
CA GLY A 395 -42.50 -10.57 -7.99
C GLY A 395 -41.03 -10.84 -8.29
N ARG A 396 -40.33 -9.95 -9.00
CA ARG A 396 -38.87 -9.95 -9.17
C ARG A 396 -38.20 -9.10 -8.10
N SER A 397 -36.99 -9.50 -7.71
CA SER A 397 -36.11 -8.79 -6.79
C SER A 397 -34.67 -8.91 -7.28
N ALA A 398 -33.90 -7.83 -7.19
CA ALA A 398 -32.47 -7.82 -7.52
C ALA A 398 -31.69 -6.84 -6.63
N ALA A 399 -30.41 -7.11 -6.38
CA ALA A 399 -29.52 -6.20 -5.65
C ALA A 399 -28.46 -5.58 -6.59
N GLY A 400 -28.51 -4.26 -6.77
CA GLY A 400 -27.63 -3.51 -7.69
C GLY A 400 -26.73 -2.51 -6.99
N ASP A 401 -25.44 -2.47 -7.36
CA ASP A 401 -24.47 -1.52 -6.80
C ASP A 401 -24.49 -0.17 -7.54
N LEU A 402 -25.19 0.80 -6.95
CA LEU A 402 -25.26 2.18 -7.42
C LEU A 402 -23.95 2.95 -7.19
N GLY A 403 -23.11 2.46 -6.29
CA GLY A 403 -21.78 3.01 -5.96
C GLY A 403 -20.63 2.12 -6.44
N GLY A 404 -19.64 1.89 -5.57
CA GLY A 404 -18.56 0.93 -5.85
C GLY A 404 -19.07 -0.48 -6.17
N SER A 405 -18.79 -0.98 -7.38
CA SER A 405 -19.30 -2.25 -7.93
C SER A 405 -18.30 -3.40 -7.89
N VAL A 406 -17.01 -3.14 -8.11
CA VAL A 406 -16.04 -4.19 -8.44
C VAL A 406 -14.95 -4.30 -7.37
N LEU A 407 -14.63 -5.52 -6.97
CA LEU A 407 -13.40 -5.82 -6.26
C LEU A 407 -12.30 -5.99 -7.31
N THR A 408 -11.41 -5.00 -7.40
CA THR A 408 -10.23 -5.03 -8.28
C THR A 408 -9.13 -5.85 -7.63
N GLY A 409 -8.70 -6.92 -8.30
CA GLY A 409 -7.74 -7.87 -7.75
C GLY A 409 -8.31 -8.74 -6.63
N THR A 410 -7.88 -10.00 -6.58
CA THR A 410 -8.27 -10.96 -5.53
C THR A 410 -7.10 -11.51 -4.72
N PHE A 411 -5.85 -11.31 -5.15
CA PHE A 411 -4.68 -11.81 -4.41
C PHE A 411 -4.29 -10.86 -3.26
N GLY A 412 -4.16 -9.56 -3.54
CA GLY A 412 -3.81 -8.58 -2.51
C GLY A 412 -4.98 -7.98 -1.74
N ASN A 413 -6.17 -7.93 -2.36
CA ASN A 413 -7.28 -7.09 -1.90
C ASN A 413 -7.89 -7.55 -0.56
N PRO A 414 -7.82 -6.73 0.52
CA PRO A 414 -8.33 -7.10 1.83
C PRO A 414 -9.86 -7.26 1.86
N LEU A 415 -10.60 -6.64 0.93
CA LEU A 415 -12.04 -6.87 0.80
C LEU A 415 -12.36 -8.27 0.24
N GLY A 416 -11.45 -8.86 -0.53
CA GLY A 416 -11.52 -10.28 -0.91
C GLY A 416 -11.38 -11.21 0.30
N ILE A 417 -10.59 -10.83 1.31
CA ILE A 417 -10.53 -11.55 2.58
C ILE A 417 -11.84 -11.38 3.36
N VAL A 418 -12.38 -10.15 3.47
CA VAL A 418 -13.68 -9.92 4.13
C VAL A 418 -14.82 -10.69 3.44
N ALA A 419 -14.81 -10.78 2.10
CA ALA A 419 -15.75 -11.62 1.35
C ALA A 419 -15.61 -13.11 1.70
N LYS A 420 -14.39 -13.65 1.75
CA LYS A 420 -14.12 -15.04 2.18
C LYS A 420 -14.53 -15.30 3.64
N GLN A 421 -14.27 -14.36 4.55
CA GLN A 421 -14.70 -14.43 5.96
C GLN A 421 -16.23 -14.50 6.13
N LEU A 422 -16.98 -13.97 5.17
CA LEU A 422 -18.45 -14.01 5.09
C LEU A 422 -18.98 -15.20 4.28
N GLY A 423 -18.12 -16.07 3.76
CA GLY A 423 -18.51 -17.17 2.87
C GLY A 423 -19.11 -16.70 1.54
N LEU A 424 -18.78 -15.48 1.09
CA LEU A 424 -19.29 -14.96 -0.18
C LEU A 424 -18.50 -15.53 -1.36
N PRO A 425 -19.16 -16.14 -2.37
CA PRO A 425 -18.52 -16.37 -3.65
C PRO A 425 -18.15 -15.03 -4.30
N MET A 426 -17.10 -15.05 -5.13
CA MET A 426 -16.69 -13.91 -5.94
C MET A 426 -16.85 -14.31 -7.40
N HIS A 427 -17.69 -13.59 -8.15
CA HIS A 427 -17.93 -13.86 -9.56
C HIS A 427 -16.88 -13.10 -10.38
N LYS A 428 -15.92 -13.82 -10.98
CA LYS A 428 -14.97 -13.24 -11.94
C LYS A 428 -15.76 -12.57 -13.07
N ILE A 429 -15.49 -11.29 -13.31
CA ILE A 429 -16.00 -10.58 -14.47
C ILE A 429 -15.33 -11.20 -15.70
N ARG A 430 -16.15 -11.70 -16.63
CA ARG A 430 -15.69 -12.30 -17.88
C ARG A 430 -15.06 -11.25 -18.79
N ASP A 431 -14.03 -11.66 -19.50
CA ASP A 431 -13.23 -10.79 -20.36
C ASP A 431 -14.00 -10.34 -21.63
N LYS A 432 -14.98 -11.14 -22.07
CA LYS A 432 -15.83 -10.90 -23.25
C LYS A 432 -16.78 -9.70 -23.02
N CYS A 433 -16.60 -8.64 -23.79
CA CYS A 433 -17.42 -7.43 -23.78
C CYS A 433 -17.72 -6.95 -25.22
N PRO A 434 -18.75 -7.46 -25.92
CA PRO A 434 -19.03 -7.07 -27.29
C PRO A 434 -19.39 -5.57 -27.40
N LEU A 435 -18.98 -4.92 -28.47
CA LEU A 435 -19.31 -3.53 -28.77
C LEU A 435 -20.39 -3.44 -29.86
N TYR A 436 -21.35 -2.55 -29.68
CA TYR A 436 -22.45 -2.30 -30.61
C TYR A 436 -22.37 -0.88 -31.20
N ARG A 437 -22.64 -0.76 -32.49
CA ARG A 437 -22.75 0.52 -33.21
C ARG A 437 -24.02 1.30 -32.79
N PRO A 438 -24.14 2.59 -33.15
CA PRO A 438 -25.34 3.39 -32.86
C PRO A 438 -26.64 2.85 -33.50
N ASP A 439 -26.53 2.04 -34.55
CA ASP A 439 -27.65 1.34 -35.21
C ASP A 439 -27.99 -0.02 -34.55
N GLY A 440 -27.28 -0.40 -33.47
CA GLY A 440 -27.44 -1.66 -32.76
C GLY A 440 -26.68 -2.85 -33.36
N SER A 441 -26.04 -2.70 -34.52
CA SER A 441 -25.25 -3.79 -35.13
C SER A 441 -23.93 -4.06 -34.38
N PRO A 442 -23.45 -5.32 -34.31
CA PRO A 442 -22.20 -5.64 -33.64
C PRO A 442 -20.99 -5.13 -34.42
N VAL A 443 -20.03 -4.53 -33.72
CA VAL A 443 -18.73 -4.10 -34.29
C VAL A 443 -17.93 -5.30 -34.79
N ASP A 444 -17.18 -5.14 -35.88
CA ASP A 444 -16.24 -6.15 -36.36
C ASP A 444 -15.07 -6.33 -35.36
N PRO A 445 -14.83 -7.54 -34.82
CA PRO A 445 -13.77 -7.80 -33.85
C PRO A 445 -12.36 -7.41 -34.32
N GLU A 446 -12.06 -7.48 -35.62
CA GLU A 446 -10.74 -7.08 -36.13
C GLU A 446 -10.60 -5.55 -36.21
N VAL A 447 -11.70 -4.81 -36.41
CA VAL A 447 -11.71 -3.34 -36.34
C VAL A 447 -11.60 -2.87 -34.89
N ASP A 448 -12.34 -3.49 -33.97
CA ASP A 448 -12.22 -3.26 -32.51
C ASP A 448 -10.77 -3.43 -32.05
N LYS A 449 -10.19 -4.61 -32.27
CA LYS A 449 -8.80 -4.95 -31.96
C LYS A 449 -7.78 -4.00 -32.59
N LYS A 450 -7.98 -3.58 -33.85
CA LYS A 450 -7.11 -2.60 -34.51
C LYS A 450 -7.13 -1.24 -33.79
N VAL A 451 -8.31 -0.76 -33.41
CA VAL A 451 -8.47 0.51 -32.70
C VAL A 451 -7.94 0.41 -31.26
N GLU A 452 -8.16 -0.70 -30.57
CA GLU A 452 -7.60 -0.98 -29.23
C GLU A 452 -6.07 -0.92 -29.25
N ILE A 453 -5.42 -1.61 -30.21
CA ILE A 453 -3.96 -1.56 -30.41
C ILE A 453 -3.50 -0.12 -30.67
N THR A 454 -4.22 0.63 -31.51
CA THR A 454 -3.88 2.03 -31.83
C THR A 454 -4.05 2.97 -30.64
N PHE A 455 -5.07 2.77 -29.81
CA PHE A 455 -5.29 3.52 -28.58
C PHE A 455 -4.17 3.26 -27.56
N ASN A 456 -3.84 1.99 -27.33
CA ASN A 456 -2.73 1.57 -26.49
C ASN A 456 -1.38 2.18 -26.96
N LYS A 457 -1.12 2.17 -28.28
CA LYS A 457 0.04 2.84 -28.91
C LYS A 457 0.12 4.34 -28.60
N LEU A 458 -1.02 5.03 -28.56
CA LEU A 458 -1.09 6.47 -28.28
C LEU A 458 -0.88 6.79 -26.79
N LEU A 459 -1.35 5.93 -25.87
CA LEU A 459 -0.98 6.01 -24.46
C LEU A 459 0.53 5.77 -24.26
N ASP A 460 1.11 4.81 -24.98
CA ASP A 460 2.55 4.53 -24.98
C ASP A 460 3.39 5.74 -25.42
N LYS A 461 2.98 6.35 -26.54
CA LYS A 461 3.56 7.61 -27.02
C LYS A 461 3.37 8.75 -26.03
N SER A 462 2.22 8.83 -25.34
CA SER A 462 1.97 9.82 -24.29
C SER A 462 2.94 9.64 -23.11
N SER A 463 3.20 8.39 -22.70
CA SER A 463 4.22 8.11 -21.68
C SER A 463 5.64 8.46 -22.13
N ASN A 464 5.97 8.31 -23.41
CA ASN A 464 7.28 8.72 -23.93
C ASN A 464 7.39 10.25 -24.01
N LEU A 465 6.31 10.93 -24.43
CA LEU A 465 6.20 12.38 -24.47
C LEU A 465 6.39 12.97 -23.06
N ARG A 466 5.68 12.45 -22.05
CA ARG A 466 5.91 12.75 -20.62
C ARG A 466 7.40 12.72 -20.26
N SER A 467 8.09 11.61 -20.56
CA SER A 467 9.51 11.46 -20.23
C SER A 467 10.40 12.48 -20.94
N SER A 468 10.05 12.89 -22.17
CA SER A 468 10.79 13.93 -22.91
C SER A 468 10.51 15.36 -22.42
N MET A 469 9.35 15.61 -21.81
CA MET A 469 8.95 16.92 -21.31
C MET A 469 9.45 17.23 -19.88
N GLY A 470 9.81 16.19 -19.11
CA GLY A 470 10.27 16.36 -17.73
C GLY A 470 9.23 17.05 -16.86
N GLU A 471 9.66 18.06 -16.08
CA GLU A 471 8.79 18.82 -15.18
C GLU A 471 7.63 19.53 -15.89
N VAL A 472 7.79 19.90 -17.18
CA VAL A 472 6.75 20.58 -17.97
C VAL A 472 5.52 19.67 -18.19
N ALA A 473 5.66 18.35 -18.07
CA ALA A 473 4.53 17.41 -18.19
C ALA A 473 3.47 17.58 -17.09
N VAL A 474 3.81 18.25 -15.97
CA VAL A 474 2.89 18.44 -14.82
C VAL A 474 1.77 19.44 -15.15
N ASP A 475 2.03 20.40 -16.03
CA ASP A 475 1.08 21.42 -16.50
C ASP A 475 0.29 20.99 -17.76
N VAL A 476 0.52 19.78 -18.27
CA VAL A 476 -0.12 19.26 -19.48
C VAL A 476 -1.14 18.17 -19.13
N SER A 477 -2.30 18.19 -19.81
CA SER A 477 -3.30 17.16 -19.65
C SER A 477 -3.09 15.97 -20.60
N LEU A 478 -3.44 14.77 -20.14
CA LEU A 478 -3.40 13.55 -20.95
C LEU A 478 -4.25 13.69 -22.23
N GLY A 479 -5.40 14.36 -22.14
CA GLY A 479 -6.26 14.64 -23.29
C GLY A 479 -5.58 15.51 -24.36
N ALA A 480 -4.81 16.52 -23.97
CA ALA A 480 -4.06 17.35 -24.92
C ALA A 480 -2.93 16.55 -25.61
N ALA A 481 -2.24 15.68 -24.86
CA ALA A 481 -1.23 14.78 -25.42
C ALA A 481 -1.84 13.77 -26.41
N LEU A 482 -2.91 13.08 -26.01
CA LEU A 482 -3.59 12.09 -26.85
C LEU A 482 -4.13 12.70 -28.14
N GLU A 483 -4.75 13.89 -28.09
CA GLU A 483 -5.27 14.56 -29.29
C GLU A 483 -4.14 14.97 -30.25
N THR A 484 -3.03 15.51 -29.72
CA THR A 484 -1.85 15.88 -30.53
C THR A 484 -1.22 14.65 -31.19
N LEU A 485 -1.12 13.53 -30.46
CA LEU A 485 -0.55 12.29 -30.97
C LEU A 485 -1.48 11.57 -31.96
N ARG A 486 -2.81 11.68 -31.77
CA ARG A 486 -3.82 11.15 -32.70
C ARG A 486 -3.76 11.88 -34.07
N GLN A 487 -3.61 13.20 -34.05
CA GLN A 487 -3.47 14.01 -35.27
C GLN A 487 -2.19 13.68 -36.07
N THR A 488 -1.16 13.10 -35.44
CA THR A 488 0.13 12.80 -36.07
C THR A 488 0.35 11.33 -36.42
N ASP A 489 -0.33 10.37 -35.77
CA ASP A 489 -0.16 8.94 -36.07
C ASP A 489 -0.93 8.46 -37.31
N GLY A 490 -2.04 9.12 -37.67
CA GLY A 490 -2.84 8.81 -38.87
C GLY A 490 -3.58 7.46 -38.88
N GLY A 491 -3.39 6.59 -37.86
CA GLY A 491 -3.94 5.24 -37.81
C GLY A 491 -5.47 5.11 -37.61
N ILE A 492 -6.17 6.23 -37.38
CA ILE A 492 -7.62 6.30 -37.18
C ILE A 492 -8.21 7.22 -38.24
N SER A 493 -8.99 6.66 -39.16
CA SER A 493 -9.35 7.27 -40.44
C SER A 493 -10.85 7.28 -40.72
N THR A 494 -11.52 6.14 -40.55
CA THR A 494 -12.96 5.98 -40.82
C THR A 494 -13.81 6.59 -39.70
N GLN A 495 -15.11 6.76 -39.92
CA GLN A 495 -16.00 7.24 -38.85
C GLN A 495 -16.19 6.17 -37.75
N GLU A 496 -16.23 4.89 -38.13
CA GLU A 496 -16.30 3.77 -37.19
C GLU A 496 -15.06 3.71 -36.28
N GLU A 497 -13.85 3.83 -36.85
CA GLU A 497 -12.60 3.86 -36.08
C GLU A 497 -12.56 5.04 -35.09
N LYS A 498 -13.13 6.20 -35.46
CA LYS A 498 -13.25 7.36 -34.56
C LYS A 498 -14.26 7.12 -33.44
N ASN A 499 -15.39 6.49 -33.74
CA ASN A 499 -16.42 6.17 -32.74
C ASN A 499 -15.88 5.14 -31.73
N LEU A 500 -15.15 4.11 -32.19
CA LEU A 500 -14.43 3.15 -31.34
C LEU A 500 -13.35 3.82 -30.49
N PHE A 501 -12.55 4.71 -31.09
CA PHE A 501 -11.54 5.45 -30.34
C PHE A 501 -12.17 6.33 -29.24
N ASN A 502 -13.30 6.99 -29.54
CA ASN A 502 -14.08 7.73 -28.56
C ASN A 502 -14.62 6.84 -27.44
N TRP A 503 -14.98 5.58 -27.73
CA TRP A 503 -15.39 4.61 -26.71
C TRP A 503 -14.22 4.25 -25.77
N HIS A 504 -13.00 4.02 -26.28
CA HIS A 504 -11.83 3.82 -25.41
C HIS A 504 -11.48 5.06 -24.58
N LEU A 505 -11.60 6.27 -25.15
CA LEU A 505 -11.46 7.52 -24.38
C LEU A 505 -12.52 7.61 -23.27
N ALA A 506 -13.78 7.23 -23.55
CA ALA A 506 -14.84 7.18 -22.54
C ALA A 506 -14.55 6.14 -21.45
N ASN A 507 -13.98 4.99 -21.79
CA ASN A 507 -13.58 3.96 -20.83
C ASN A 507 -12.43 4.43 -19.93
N LEU A 508 -11.50 5.23 -20.46
CA LEU A 508 -10.44 5.89 -19.70
C LEU A 508 -10.98 6.99 -18.77
N GLU A 509 -11.97 7.77 -19.23
CA GLU A 509 -12.70 8.75 -18.40
C GLU A 509 -13.54 8.06 -17.32
N TYR A 510 -14.09 6.87 -17.59
CA TYR A 510 -14.75 6.03 -16.59
C TYR A 510 -13.77 5.58 -15.51
N ALA A 511 -12.62 4.99 -15.89
CA ALA A 511 -11.62 4.50 -14.95
C ALA A 511 -11.14 5.60 -13.98
N ASN A 512 -10.95 6.83 -14.47
CA ASN A 512 -10.49 7.98 -13.68
C ASN A 512 -11.63 8.81 -13.06
N ALA A 513 -12.89 8.59 -13.47
CA ALA A 513 -14.03 9.51 -13.34
C ALA A 513 -13.72 10.98 -13.72
N GLY A 514 -12.66 11.22 -14.48
CA GLY A 514 -12.10 12.54 -14.75
C GLY A 514 -12.08 12.82 -16.24
N LEU A 515 -12.33 14.09 -16.61
CA LEU A 515 -12.17 14.53 -17.99
C LEU A 515 -10.70 14.42 -18.40
N LEU A 516 -10.39 13.84 -19.56
CA LEU A 516 -9.00 13.71 -20.01
C LEU A 516 -8.30 15.07 -20.16
N SER A 517 -9.05 16.13 -20.41
CA SER A 517 -8.58 17.52 -20.47
C SER A 517 -8.11 18.09 -19.12
N ARG A 518 -8.43 17.43 -18.00
CA ARG A 518 -8.04 17.79 -16.62
C ARG A 518 -7.13 16.78 -15.95
N LEU A 519 -6.96 15.60 -16.53
CA LEU A 519 -6.17 14.50 -16.00
C LEU A 519 -4.67 14.73 -16.30
N SER A 520 -3.79 14.59 -15.30
CA SER A 520 -2.35 14.93 -15.40
C SER A 520 -1.59 14.04 -16.38
N LEU A 521 -0.95 14.57 -17.41
CA LEU A 521 -0.06 13.77 -18.26
C LEU A 521 1.08 13.13 -17.46
N ALA A 522 1.61 13.85 -16.45
CA ALA A 522 2.72 13.39 -15.63
C ALA A 522 2.37 12.19 -14.74
N PHE A 523 1.19 12.20 -14.10
CA PHE A 523 0.94 11.40 -12.88
C PHE A 523 -0.43 10.68 -12.83
N TRP A 524 -1.17 10.59 -13.93
CA TRP A 524 -2.50 9.95 -13.94
C TRP A 524 -2.48 8.44 -13.66
N ASP A 525 -1.40 7.76 -14.06
CA ASP A 525 -1.10 6.32 -13.95
C ASP A 525 -0.10 6.03 -12.81
N GLN A 526 -0.04 6.90 -11.80
CA GLN A 526 0.95 6.80 -10.72
C GLN A 526 0.72 5.62 -9.75
N ASP A 527 -0.51 5.09 -9.72
CA ASP A 527 -0.90 3.93 -8.92
C ASP A 527 -0.78 2.58 -9.65
N ASP A 528 -0.62 2.57 -10.99
CA ASP A 528 -0.39 1.34 -11.79
C ASP A 528 0.67 0.39 -11.20
N PRO A 529 1.84 0.85 -10.66
CA PRO A 529 2.85 -0.05 -10.07
C PRO A 529 2.40 -0.80 -8.81
N TYR A 530 1.25 -0.43 -8.23
CA TYR A 530 0.69 -1.03 -7.02
C TYR A 530 -0.53 -1.90 -7.28
N ASP A 531 -0.97 -2.07 -8.55
CA ASP A 531 -2.20 -2.81 -8.86
C ASP A 531 -2.22 -4.22 -8.24
N MET A 532 -3.39 -4.58 -7.73
CA MET A 532 -3.58 -5.83 -7.00
C MET A 532 -3.89 -6.95 -7.99
N GLY A 533 -2.94 -7.86 -8.19
CA GLY A 533 -3.14 -9.00 -9.08
C GLY A 533 -4.31 -9.94 -8.70
N GLY A 534 -4.68 -10.78 -9.66
CA GLY A 534 -5.82 -11.70 -9.60
C GLY A 534 -7.06 -11.12 -10.26
N ASP A 535 -8.15 -11.90 -10.27
CA ASP A 535 -9.36 -11.53 -11.02
C ASP A 535 -10.07 -10.29 -10.48
N HIS A 536 -10.72 -9.54 -11.38
CA HIS A 536 -11.72 -8.52 -11.02
C HIS A 536 -13.08 -9.20 -10.80
N CYS A 537 -13.76 -8.89 -9.69
CA CYS A 537 -14.95 -9.63 -9.27
C CYS A 537 -16.15 -8.76 -8.89
N PHE A 538 -17.34 -9.23 -9.26
CA PHE A 538 -18.61 -8.83 -8.64
C PHE A 538 -18.89 -9.71 -7.40
N LEU A 539 -19.58 -9.16 -6.39
CA LEU A 539 -20.10 -9.92 -5.26
C LEU A 539 -21.60 -10.20 -5.40
N PRO A 540 -22.04 -11.47 -5.36
CA PRO A 540 -23.46 -11.80 -5.38
C PRO A 540 -24.25 -11.20 -4.20
N GLY A 541 -25.33 -10.49 -4.52
CA GLY A 541 -26.11 -9.67 -3.59
C GLY A 541 -25.54 -8.27 -3.32
N GLY A 542 -24.45 -7.87 -3.99
CA GLY A 542 -23.86 -6.53 -3.96
C GLY A 542 -22.94 -6.23 -2.78
N ASN A 543 -22.11 -5.20 -2.93
CA ASN A 543 -21.02 -4.86 -2.00
C ASN A 543 -21.51 -4.30 -0.65
N GLY A 544 -22.79 -3.90 -0.55
CA GLY A 544 -23.46 -3.53 0.69
C GLY A 544 -23.46 -4.64 1.74
N ARG A 545 -23.27 -5.91 1.36
CA ARG A 545 -23.05 -7.03 2.28
C ARG A 545 -21.76 -6.88 3.09
N LEU A 546 -20.69 -6.38 2.47
CA LEU A 546 -19.44 -6.05 3.17
C LEU A 546 -19.66 -4.91 4.18
N VAL A 547 -20.38 -3.87 3.75
CA VAL A 547 -20.72 -2.71 4.58
C VAL A 547 -21.52 -3.12 5.81
N GLN A 548 -22.57 -3.95 5.63
CA GLN A 548 -23.43 -4.44 6.71
C GLN A 548 -22.62 -5.23 7.74
N ALA A 549 -21.75 -6.14 7.29
CA ALA A 549 -20.90 -6.95 8.18
C ALA A 549 -19.87 -6.11 8.94
N LEU A 550 -19.28 -5.09 8.30
CA LEU A 550 -18.32 -4.19 8.94
C LEU A 550 -18.98 -3.26 9.97
N ALA A 551 -20.21 -2.82 9.70
CA ALA A 551 -21.00 -1.97 10.61
C ALA A 551 -21.60 -2.72 11.80
N GLU A 552 -21.64 -4.06 11.77
CA GLU A 552 -22.18 -4.88 12.86
C GLU A 552 -21.41 -4.63 14.18
N ASN A 553 -22.14 -4.25 15.23
CA ASN A 553 -21.62 -3.86 16.55
C ASN A 553 -20.69 -2.63 16.55
N VAL A 554 -20.73 -1.79 15.51
CA VAL A 554 -20.07 -0.47 15.49
C VAL A 554 -21.04 0.59 16.03
N PRO A 555 -20.63 1.46 16.98
CA PRO A 555 -21.49 2.50 17.55
C PRO A 555 -21.69 3.68 16.59
N ILE A 556 -22.59 3.52 15.61
CA ILE A 556 -22.91 4.52 14.59
C ILE A 556 -24.16 5.32 14.98
N VAL A 557 -24.07 6.65 14.91
CA VAL A 557 -25.22 7.57 15.02
C VAL A 557 -25.48 8.18 13.65
N TYR A 558 -26.61 7.78 13.05
CA TYR A 558 -27.07 8.26 11.75
C TYR A 558 -27.74 9.63 11.84
N GLU A 559 -27.87 10.29 10.69
CA GLU A 559 -28.50 11.62 10.56
C GLU A 559 -27.82 12.66 11.49
N ARG A 560 -26.49 12.62 11.51
CA ARG A 560 -25.58 13.49 12.26
C ARG A 560 -24.59 14.16 11.33
N THR A 561 -25.11 15.05 10.49
CA THR A 561 -24.31 15.92 9.61
C THR A 561 -23.39 16.81 10.44
N VAL A 562 -22.10 16.53 10.43
CA VAL A 562 -21.06 17.38 11.02
C VAL A 562 -20.93 18.67 10.20
N HIS A 563 -20.89 19.82 10.87
CA HIS A 563 -20.62 21.11 10.23
C HIS A 563 -19.38 21.83 10.79
N THR A 564 -18.92 21.46 12.00
CA THR A 564 -17.70 22.05 12.59
C THR A 564 -16.92 20.99 13.37
N VAL A 565 -15.60 20.96 13.17
CA VAL A 565 -14.65 20.15 13.94
C VAL A 565 -13.68 21.09 14.64
N ARG A 566 -13.73 21.14 15.96
CA ARG A 566 -12.77 21.88 16.79
C ARG A 566 -11.74 20.90 17.34
N TYR A 567 -10.46 21.26 17.32
CA TYR A 567 -9.38 20.42 17.84
C TYR A 567 -8.27 21.25 18.49
N GLY A 568 -7.65 20.72 19.55
CA GLY A 568 -6.60 21.44 20.28
C GLY A 568 -5.97 20.66 21.42
N GLY A 569 -5.33 21.38 22.34
CA GLY A 569 -4.64 20.80 23.50
C GLY A 569 -5.54 19.89 24.33
N ASP A 570 -6.82 20.25 24.51
CA ASP A 570 -7.76 19.58 25.39
C ASP A 570 -8.53 18.40 24.74
N GLY A 571 -8.39 18.18 23.43
CA GLY A 571 -9.11 17.12 22.71
C GLY A 571 -9.76 17.62 21.42
N VAL A 572 -10.94 17.07 21.12
CA VAL A 572 -11.76 17.42 19.96
C VAL A 572 -13.22 17.64 20.36
N GLN A 573 -13.89 18.59 19.70
CA GLN A 573 -15.34 18.81 19.76
C GLN A 573 -15.91 18.79 18.34
N VAL A 574 -16.81 17.87 18.07
CA VAL A 574 -17.47 17.73 16.76
C VAL A 574 -18.93 18.21 16.89
N VAL A 575 -19.26 19.27 16.16
CA VAL A 575 -20.58 19.91 16.19
C VAL A 575 -21.38 19.48 14.96
N VAL A 576 -22.59 19.00 15.21
CA VAL A 576 -23.53 18.53 14.18
C VAL A 576 -24.70 19.49 14.00
N ASN A 577 -25.39 19.39 12.87
CA ASN A 577 -26.61 20.14 12.61
C ASN A 577 -27.63 19.94 13.74
N GLY A 578 -28.25 21.03 14.19
CA GLY A 578 -29.05 21.08 15.42
C GLY A 578 -28.26 21.47 16.67
N GLY A 579 -26.94 21.69 16.57
CA GLY A 579 -26.10 22.26 17.64
C GLY A 579 -25.63 21.27 18.71
N GLN A 580 -25.93 19.97 18.56
CA GLN A 580 -25.38 18.94 19.43
C GLN A 580 -23.85 18.87 19.27
N VAL A 581 -23.14 18.73 20.38
CA VAL A 581 -21.67 18.60 20.43
C VAL A 581 -21.30 17.21 20.92
N TYR A 582 -20.36 16.58 20.23
CA TYR A 582 -19.72 15.34 20.64
C TYR A 582 -18.27 15.62 21.02
N GLU A 583 -17.86 15.22 22.22
CA GLU A 583 -16.51 15.43 22.74
C GLU A 583 -15.70 14.14 22.75
N GLY A 584 -14.41 14.24 22.47
CA GLY A 584 -13.48 13.12 22.48
C GLY A 584 -12.03 13.58 22.59
N ASP A 585 -11.11 12.63 22.71
CA ASP A 585 -9.68 12.92 22.73
C ASP A 585 -9.13 13.17 21.32
N MET A 586 -9.63 12.44 20.33
CA MET A 586 -9.17 12.47 18.95
C MET A 586 -10.34 12.29 17.98
N ALA A 587 -10.21 12.80 16.77
CA ALA A 587 -11.16 12.60 15.68
C ALA A 587 -10.50 12.02 14.43
N LEU A 588 -11.23 11.19 13.69
CA LEU A 588 -10.88 10.71 12.36
C LEU A 588 -11.91 11.24 11.35
N CYS A 589 -11.46 12.08 10.41
CA CYS A 589 -12.27 12.58 9.33
C CYS A 589 -12.20 11.63 8.12
N THR A 590 -13.35 11.07 7.69
CA THR A 590 -13.42 10.20 6.50
C THR A 590 -14.41 10.70 5.44
N VAL A 591 -14.68 12.02 5.43
CA VAL A 591 -15.60 12.62 4.46
C VAL A 591 -14.98 12.65 3.06
N PRO A 592 -15.75 12.51 1.98
CA PRO A 592 -15.22 12.55 0.61
C PRO A 592 -14.51 13.87 0.27
N LEU A 593 -13.52 13.81 -0.64
CA LEU A 593 -12.78 14.99 -1.09
C LEU A 593 -13.69 16.10 -1.65
N GLY A 594 -14.79 15.76 -2.33
CA GLY A 594 -15.80 16.73 -2.78
C GLY A 594 -16.40 17.55 -1.62
N VAL A 595 -16.65 16.94 -0.47
CA VAL A 595 -17.16 17.63 0.75
C VAL A 595 -16.10 18.56 1.34
N LEU A 596 -14.82 18.16 1.33
CA LEU A 596 -13.70 19.02 1.75
C LEU A 596 -13.51 20.20 0.80
N LYS A 597 -13.53 19.97 -0.51
CA LYS A 597 -13.44 21.00 -1.56
C LYS A 597 -14.55 22.05 -1.47
N ASN A 598 -15.76 21.62 -1.13
CA ASN A 598 -16.91 22.52 -0.97
C ASN A 598 -16.89 23.32 0.35
N GLY A 599 -15.94 23.05 1.27
CA GLY A 599 -15.87 23.72 2.56
C GLY A 599 -17.05 23.43 3.49
N GLY A 600 -17.75 22.30 3.29
CA GLY A 600 -18.97 21.95 4.04
C GLY A 600 -18.76 21.68 5.53
N ILE A 601 -17.50 21.56 5.97
CA ILE A 601 -17.11 21.40 7.37
C ILE A 601 -16.09 22.48 7.72
N LYS A 602 -16.38 23.27 8.76
CA LYS A 602 -15.46 24.25 9.33
C LYS A 602 -14.49 23.59 10.31
N PHE A 603 -13.20 23.71 10.05
CA PHE A 603 -12.16 23.29 10.98
C PHE A 603 -11.75 24.47 11.88
N VAL A 604 -11.56 24.22 13.19
CA VAL A 604 -11.13 25.25 14.16
C VAL A 604 -10.03 24.67 15.08
N PRO A 605 -8.77 25.12 14.99
CA PRO A 605 -8.24 26.08 14.02
C PRO A 605 -8.36 25.58 12.58
N GLU A 606 -8.10 26.46 11.62
CA GLU A 606 -8.11 26.09 10.20
C GLU A 606 -7.04 25.02 9.88
N LEU A 607 -7.27 24.24 8.82
CA LEU A 607 -6.30 23.24 8.36
C LEU A 607 -5.02 23.92 7.85
N PRO A 608 -3.83 23.28 7.97
CA PRO A 608 -2.60 23.83 7.44
C PRO A 608 -2.70 24.12 5.93
N GLN A 609 -2.13 25.24 5.48
CA GLN A 609 -2.22 25.69 4.08
C GLN A 609 -1.84 24.59 3.07
N ARG A 610 -0.75 23.84 3.33
CA ARG A 610 -0.32 22.71 2.49
C ARG A 610 -1.44 21.68 2.24
N LYS A 611 -2.25 21.38 3.26
CA LYS A 611 -3.41 20.46 3.16
C LYS A 611 -4.58 21.11 2.41
N LEU A 612 -4.86 22.40 2.62
CA LEU A 612 -5.85 23.15 1.84
C LEU A 612 -5.49 23.19 0.35
N ASP A 613 -4.21 23.41 0.03
CA ASP A 613 -3.70 23.42 -1.34
C ASP A 613 -3.84 22.04 -2.00
N SER A 614 -3.54 20.94 -1.28
CA SER A 614 -3.76 19.58 -1.77
C SER A 614 -5.24 19.25 -1.99
N ILE A 615 -6.12 19.65 -1.06
CA ILE A 615 -7.58 19.57 -1.24
C ILE A 615 -8.02 20.32 -2.50
N LYS A 616 -7.40 21.48 -2.79
CA LYS A 616 -7.68 22.26 -4.00
C LYS A 616 -7.15 21.59 -5.27
N ARG A 617 -5.89 21.12 -5.28
CA ARG A 617 -5.20 20.53 -6.44
C ARG A 617 -5.79 19.20 -6.91
N LEU A 618 -6.01 18.23 -6.01
CA LEU A 618 -6.49 16.90 -6.40
C LEU A 618 -7.77 16.97 -7.23
N GLY A 619 -7.89 16.13 -8.25
CA GLY A 619 -9.13 15.98 -8.99
C GLY A 619 -10.20 15.30 -8.14
N PHE A 620 -11.46 15.68 -8.32
CA PHE A 620 -12.59 14.89 -7.82
C PHE A 620 -13.59 14.71 -8.94
N GLY A 621 -13.72 13.47 -9.38
CA GLY A 621 -14.41 13.06 -10.58
C GLY A 621 -15.91 12.89 -10.43
N LEU A 622 -16.56 12.58 -11.55
CA LEU A 622 -17.98 12.24 -11.59
C LEU A 622 -18.22 11.04 -12.51
N LEU A 623 -18.95 10.08 -11.96
CA LEU A 623 -19.47 8.90 -12.65
C LEU A 623 -20.88 8.64 -12.15
N ASN A 624 -21.79 8.30 -13.05
CA ASN A 624 -23.16 7.94 -12.70
C ASN A 624 -23.62 6.65 -13.39
N LYS A 625 -24.76 6.11 -12.93
CA LYS A 625 -25.36 4.86 -13.40
C LYS A 625 -26.87 4.98 -13.59
N VAL A 626 -27.42 4.20 -14.52
CA VAL A 626 -28.84 3.89 -14.64
C VAL A 626 -29.02 2.39 -14.38
N ALA A 627 -29.55 2.02 -13.22
CA ALA A 627 -29.89 0.65 -12.89
C ALA A 627 -31.34 0.36 -13.27
N MET A 628 -31.61 -0.79 -13.89
CA MET A 628 -32.93 -1.20 -14.38
C MET A 628 -33.19 -2.67 -14.08
N LEU A 629 -34.30 -2.95 -13.40
CA LEU A 629 -34.83 -4.29 -13.15
C LEU A 629 -35.89 -4.61 -14.22
N PHE A 630 -35.75 -5.72 -14.93
CA PHE A 630 -36.66 -6.14 -16.00
C PHE A 630 -37.55 -7.33 -15.57
N PRO A 631 -38.56 -7.74 -16.37
CA PRO A 631 -39.33 -8.96 -16.09
C PRO A 631 -38.53 -10.26 -16.25
N HIS A 632 -37.57 -10.28 -17.18
CA HIS A 632 -36.71 -11.41 -17.53
C HIS A 632 -35.38 -10.90 -18.12
N VAL A 633 -34.38 -11.78 -18.28
CA VAL A 633 -33.10 -11.45 -18.94
C VAL A 633 -33.27 -11.65 -20.44
N PHE A 634 -33.08 -10.59 -21.22
CA PHE A 634 -33.09 -10.66 -22.70
C PHE A 634 -31.70 -10.52 -23.33
N TRP A 635 -30.72 -10.02 -22.58
CA TRP A 635 -29.35 -9.72 -23.05
C TRP A 635 -28.34 -10.87 -22.89
N SER A 636 -28.82 -12.11 -22.76
CA SER A 636 -28.04 -13.32 -22.42
C SER A 636 -27.36 -13.30 -21.03
N THR A 637 -26.93 -14.48 -20.57
CA THR A 637 -26.25 -14.70 -19.28
C THR A 637 -24.78 -15.11 -19.42
N ASP A 638 -24.26 -15.20 -20.64
CA ASP A 638 -22.82 -15.40 -20.93
C ASP A 638 -22.01 -14.10 -20.91
N LEU A 639 -22.70 -12.95 -20.99
CA LEU A 639 -22.12 -11.61 -20.91
C LEU A 639 -22.25 -11.03 -19.50
N ASP A 640 -21.12 -10.54 -18.97
CA ASP A 640 -21.09 -9.70 -17.77
C ASP A 640 -21.05 -8.20 -18.14
N THR A 641 -20.52 -7.87 -19.32
CA THR A 641 -20.45 -6.49 -19.84
C THR A 641 -20.69 -6.45 -21.36
N PHE A 642 -21.10 -5.29 -21.87
CA PHE A 642 -21.10 -4.95 -23.30
C PHE A 642 -21.07 -3.43 -23.50
N GLY A 643 -20.54 -2.96 -24.62
CA GLY A 643 -20.38 -1.54 -24.93
C GLY A 643 -21.27 -1.04 -26.06
N HIS A 644 -21.51 0.27 -26.09
CA HIS A 644 -22.27 0.97 -27.13
C HIS A 644 -21.50 2.20 -27.60
N LEU A 645 -21.33 2.34 -28.92
CA LEU A 645 -20.63 3.45 -29.54
C LEU A 645 -21.54 4.67 -29.70
N VAL A 646 -20.97 5.88 -29.57
CA VAL A 646 -21.70 7.15 -29.73
C VAL A 646 -21.03 7.99 -30.82
N GLU A 647 -21.83 8.59 -31.70
CA GLU A 647 -21.32 9.39 -32.83
C GLU A 647 -20.78 10.77 -32.43
N ASP A 648 -21.45 11.45 -31.49
CA ASP A 648 -20.98 12.74 -30.97
C ASP A 648 -19.86 12.53 -29.94
N PRO A 649 -18.61 12.98 -30.20
CA PRO A 649 -17.49 12.79 -29.28
C PRO A 649 -17.71 13.41 -27.90
N ARG A 650 -18.57 14.44 -27.78
CA ARG A 650 -18.93 15.09 -26.50
C ARG A 650 -19.86 14.23 -25.64
N ARG A 651 -20.57 13.29 -26.28
CA ARG A 651 -21.49 12.33 -25.64
C ARG A 651 -20.87 10.94 -25.50
N ARG A 652 -19.57 10.76 -25.79
CA ARG A 652 -18.88 9.45 -25.80
C ARG A 652 -19.05 8.60 -24.55
N GLY A 653 -19.21 9.23 -23.37
CA GLY A 653 -19.41 8.57 -22.09
C GLY A 653 -20.88 8.32 -21.72
N GLU A 654 -21.83 8.63 -22.59
CA GLU A 654 -23.26 8.48 -22.33
C GLU A 654 -23.74 7.05 -22.64
N PHE A 655 -24.04 6.27 -21.60
CA PHE A 655 -24.51 4.87 -21.71
C PHE A 655 -23.56 3.98 -22.53
N PHE A 656 -22.27 4.30 -22.51
CA PHE A 656 -21.25 3.69 -23.36
C PHE A 656 -20.90 2.24 -22.95
N LEU A 657 -21.16 1.86 -21.70
CA LEU A 657 -20.82 0.56 -21.13
C LEU A 657 -21.97 0.08 -20.22
N PHE A 658 -22.34 -1.18 -20.39
CA PHE A 658 -23.40 -1.86 -19.65
C PHE A 658 -22.82 -2.99 -18.80
N TYR A 659 -23.29 -3.11 -17.57
CA TYR A 659 -23.00 -4.23 -16.66
C TYR A 659 -24.24 -5.10 -16.50
N SER A 660 -24.12 -6.35 -16.94
CA SER A 660 -25.09 -7.43 -16.70
C SER A 660 -24.90 -7.92 -15.27
N TYR A 661 -25.90 -7.68 -14.43
CA TYR A 661 -25.94 -8.15 -13.05
C TYR A 661 -26.76 -9.44 -12.91
N ALA A 662 -27.18 -10.06 -14.03
CA ALA A 662 -28.07 -11.22 -14.06
C ALA A 662 -27.55 -12.44 -13.26
N THR A 663 -26.23 -12.67 -13.28
CA THR A 663 -25.56 -13.76 -12.57
C THR A 663 -25.35 -13.50 -11.07
N VAL A 664 -25.40 -12.24 -10.62
CA VAL A 664 -24.95 -11.82 -9.28
C VAL A 664 -26.03 -11.12 -8.45
N ALA A 665 -27.01 -10.45 -9.04
CA ALA A 665 -28.01 -9.67 -8.32
C ALA A 665 -29.18 -10.50 -7.78
N GLY A 666 -29.32 -11.76 -8.20
CA GLY A 666 -30.48 -12.61 -7.90
C GLY A 666 -31.72 -12.32 -8.77
N GLY A 667 -31.59 -11.50 -9.80
CA GLY A 667 -32.67 -11.16 -10.73
C GLY A 667 -32.16 -10.44 -12.00
N PRO A 668 -33.04 -10.23 -12.99
CA PRO A 668 -32.72 -9.60 -14.27
C PRO A 668 -32.44 -8.09 -14.13
N LEU A 669 -31.22 -7.77 -13.68
CA LEU A 669 -30.76 -6.41 -13.48
C LEU A 669 -29.66 -6.06 -14.49
N LEU A 670 -29.80 -4.89 -15.12
CA LEU A 670 -28.80 -4.30 -16.01
C LEU A 670 -28.45 -2.89 -15.50
N MET A 671 -27.19 -2.47 -15.64
CA MET A 671 -26.76 -1.11 -15.33
C MET A 671 -26.03 -0.46 -16.50
N ALA A 672 -26.50 0.70 -16.98
CA ALA A 672 -25.78 1.53 -17.95
C ALA A 672 -24.91 2.56 -17.21
N LEU A 673 -23.67 2.78 -17.66
CA LEU A 673 -22.73 3.73 -17.07
C LEU A 673 -22.71 5.07 -17.81
N VAL A 674 -22.49 6.16 -17.06
CA VAL A 674 -22.39 7.52 -17.60
C VAL A 674 -21.13 8.21 -17.07
N ALA A 675 -20.15 8.44 -17.95
CA ALA A 675 -18.80 8.92 -17.64
C ALA A 675 -18.45 10.21 -18.42
N GLY A 676 -17.29 10.81 -18.10
CA GLY A 676 -16.75 11.97 -18.81
C GLY A 676 -17.67 13.20 -18.77
N GLU A 677 -17.69 13.98 -19.86
CA GLU A 677 -18.53 15.18 -19.98
C GLU A 677 -20.04 14.84 -19.88
N ALA A 678 -20.45 13.69 -20.40
CA ALA A 678 -21.82 13.20 -20.28
C ALA A 678 -22.26 13.04 -18.82
N ALA A 679 -21.39 12.64 -17.90
CA ALA A 679 -21.72 12.48 -16.48
C ALA A 679 -22.13 13.80 -15.80
N HIS A 680 -21.56 14.93 -16.25
CA HIS A 680 -21.91 16.26 -15.75
C HIS A 680 -23.27 16.73 -16.28
N ASN A 681 -23.51 16.57 -17.58
CA ASN A 681 -24.81 16.88 -18.20
C ASN A 681 -25.93 16.00 -17.61
N PHE A 682 -25.61 14.74 -17.32
CA PHE A 682 -26.53 13.77 -16.75
C PHE A 682 -27.09 14.16 -15.37
N GLU A 683 -26.38 14.95 -14.56
CA GLU A 683 -26.91 15.40 -13.26
C GLU A 683 -28.21 16.21 -13.38
N THR A 684 -28.41 16.94 -14.50
CA THR A 684 -29.61 17.74 -14.75
C THR A 684 -30.65 17.06 -15.65
N THR A 685 -30.32 15.92 -16.27
CA THR A 685 -31.25 15.14 -17.10
C THR A 685 -32.39 14.55 -16.27
N PRO A 686 -33.66 14.59 -16.72
CA PRO A 686 -34.75 13.88 -16.04
C PRO A 686 -34.54 12.34 -16.04
N PRO A 687 -34.86 11.61 -14.95
CA PRO A 687 -34.71 10.16 -14.90
C PRO A 687 -35.54 9.40 -15.95
N THR A 688 -36.70 9.93 -16.35
CA THR A 688 -37.54 9.39 -17.42
C THR A 688 -36.82 9.38 -18.76
N ASP A 689 -36.15 10.48 -19.07
CA ASP A 689 -35.50 10.71 -20.36
C ASP A 689 -34.24 9.84 -20.44
N ALA A 690 -33.47 9.78 -19.34
CA ALA A 690 -32.35 8.86 -19.17
C ALA A 690 -32.74 7.40 -19.44
N VAL A 691 -33.82 6.92 -18.80
CA VAL A 691 -34.30 5.53 -19.00
C VAL A 691 -34.79 5.33 -20.44
N SER A 692 -35.45 6.33 -21.03
CA SER A 692 -35.94 6.26 -22.40
C SER A 692 -34.80 6.15 -23.42
N SER A 693 -33.73 6.95 -23.26
CA SER A 693 -32.51 6.85 -24.07
C SER A 693 -31.82 5.49 -23.94
N VAL A 694 -31.73 4.94 -22.73
CA VAL A 694 -31.15 3.61 -22.53
C VAL A 694 -32.02 2.51 -23.16
N LEU A 695 -33.35 2.60 -23.04
CA LEU A 695 -34.25 1.66 -23.70
C LEU A 695 -34.19 1.76 -25.23
N GLN A 696 -34.00 2.95 -25.79
CA GLN A 696 -33.80 3.13 -27.23
C GLN A 696 -32.54 2.40 -27.72
N ILE A 697 -31.42 2.49 -26.98
CA ILE A 697 -30.18 1.76 -27.27
C ILE A 697 -30.43 0.24 -27.21
N LEU A 698 -31.06 -0.24 -26.14
CA LEU A 698 -31.32 -1.67 -25.96
C LEU A 698 -32.26 -2.22 -27.03
N ARG A 699 -33.33 -1.49 -27.38
CA ARG A 699 -34.24 -1.84 -28.48
C ARG A 699 -33.50 -1.92 -29.82
N GLY A 700 -32.68 -0.92 -30.13
CA GLY A 700 -31.83 -0.91 -31.32
C GLY A 700 -30.91 -2.13 -31.42
N ILE A 701 -30.31 -2.57 -30.31
CA ILE A 701 -29.45 -3.76 -30.27
C ILE A 701 -30.25 -5.05 -30.44
N TYR A 702 -31.34 -5.25 -29.67
CA TYR A 702 -31.96 -6.57 -29.50
C TYR A 702 -33.19 -6.83 -30.38
N GLU A 703 -34.02 -5.82 -30.68
CA GLU A 703 -35.24 -6.03 -31.48
C GLU A 703 -34.95 -6.46 -32.93
N PRO A 704 -33.90 -5.97 -33.64
CA PRO A 704 -33.52 -6.48 -34.95
C PRO A 704 -33.07 -7.95 -34.95
N GLN A 705 -32.72 -8.51 -33.78
CA GLN A 705 -32.38 -9.93 -33.60
C GLN A 705 -33.63 -10.78 -33.29
N GLY A 706 -34.83 -10.19 -33.29
CA GLY A 706 -36.08 -10.85 -32.91
C GLY A 706 -36.29 -10.98 -31.40
N ILE A 707 -35.54 -10.22 -30.58
CA ILE A 707 -35.62 -10.26 -29.12
C ILE A 707 -36.41 -9.02 -28.63
N GLU A 708 -37.60 -9.25 -28.09
CA GLU A 708 -38.42 -8.19 -27.50
C GLU A 708 -37.74 -7.59 -26.26
N VAL A 709 -37.66 -6.25 -26.19
CA VAL A 709 -37.11 -5.54 -25.02
C VAL A 709 -38.25 -4.97 -24.17
N PRO A 710 -38.59 -5.63 -23.05
CA PRO A 710 -39.67 -5.18 -22.17
C PRO A 710 -39.29 -3.89 -21.43
N ASP A 711 -40.30 -3.12 -21.02
CA ASP A 711 -40.09 -1.99 -20.13
C ASP A 711 -39.59 -2.44 -18.73
N PRO A 712 -38.78 -1.62 -18.04
CA PRO A 712 -38.23 -1.97 -16.74
C PRO A 712 -39.31 -1.86 -15.65
N LEU A 713 -39.36 -2.88 -14.79
CA LEU A 713 -40.22 -2.94 -13.61
C LEU A 713 -39.84 -1.89 -12.56
N GLN A 714 -38.55 -1.53 -12.50
CA GLN A 714 -38.04 -0.44 -11.68
C GLN A 714 -36.74 0.11 -12.27
N SER A 715 -36.56 1.41 -12.23
CA SER A 715 -35.31 2.09 -12.63
C SER A 715 -34.80 3.03 -11.53
N VAL A 716 -33.47 3.20 -11.45
CA VAL A 716 -32.81 4.15 -10.55
C VAL A 716 -31.64 4.83 -11.27
N CYS A 717 -31.68 6.16 -11.38
CA CYS A 717 -30.57 6.97 -11.85
C CYS A 717 -29.77 7.51 -10.66
N THR A 718 -28.44 7.41 -10.68
CA THR A 718 -27.59 8.02 -9.64
C THR A 718 -27.30 9.49 -9.94
N ARG A 719 -27.02 10.24 -8.88
CA ARG A 719 -26.73 11.68 -8.91
C ARG A 719 -25.61 12.00 -7.90
N TRP A 720 -24.42 11.43 -8.13
CA TRP A 720 -23.30 11.53 -7.18
C TRP A 720 -22.73 12.95 -7.08
N GLY A 721 -22.85 13.77 -8.12
CA GLY A 721 -22.38 15.15 -8.15
C GLY A 721 -23.22 16.09 -7.30
N THR A 722 -24.54 15.88 -7.27
CA THR A 722 -25.48 16.67 -6.44
C THR A 722 -25.75 16.06 -5.05
N ASP A 723 -25.23 14.86 -4.75
CA ASP A 723 -25.31 14.27 -3.41
C ASP A 723 -24.45 15.06 -2.40
N SER A 724 -25.12 15.79 -1.51
CA SER A 724 -24.51 16.64 -0.46
C SER A 724 -23.48 15.96 0.45
N PHE A 725 -23.47 14.63 0.55
CA PHE A 725 -22.52 13.86 1.35
C PHE A 725 -21.42 13.20 0.51
N SER A 726 -21.28 13.57 -0.77
CA SER A 726 -20.21 13.07 -1.65
C SER A 726 -19.70 14.13 -2.62
N LEU A 727 -20.58 14.85 -3.31
CA LEU A 727 -20.25 15.92 -4.27
C LEU A 727 -19.29 15.47 -5.38
N GLY A 728 -19.54 14.27 -5.93
CA GLY A 728 -18.71 13.56 -6.90
C GLY A 728 -18.54 12.08 -6.57
N SER A 729 -17.80 11.36 -7.42
CA SER A 729 -17.60 9.90 -7.33
C SER A 729 -16.29 9.53 -6.62
N TYR A 730 -15.12 9.84 -7.16
CA TYR A 730 -13.80 9.50 -6.59
C TYR A 730 -12.69 10.42 -7.09
N SER A 731 -11.53 10.44 -6.43
CA SER A 731 -10.42 11.32 -6.81
C SER A 731 -9.63 10.83 -8.02
N HIS A 732 -8.94 11.76 -8.69
CA HIS A 732 -7.92 11.47 -9.70
C HIS A 732 -6.78 12.50 -9.62
N VAL A 733 -5.63 12.22 -10.22
CA VAL A 733 -4.52 13.18 -10.27
C VAL A 733 -4.76 14.18 -11.39
N ALA A 734 -5.22 15.38 -11.02
CA ALA A 734 -5.46 16.47 -11.96
C ALA A 734 -4.15 17.15 -12.40
N VAL A 735 -4.19 17.89 -13.52
CA VAL A 735 -3.09 18.77 -13.94
C VAL A 735 -2.66 19.68 -12.78
N GLY A 736 -1.36 19.79 -12.55
CA GLY A 736 -0.78 20.53 -11.42
C GLY A 736 -0.82 19.80 -10.06
N ALA A 737 -1.44 18.61 -9.96
CA ALA A 737 -1.42 17.75 -8.77
C ALA A 737 -0.42 16.58 -8.93
N SER A 738 -0.02 15.96 -7.82
CA SER A 738 0.83 14.75 -7.82
C SER A 738 0.31 13.68 -6.84
N GLY A 739 0.94 12.50 -6.84
CA GLY A 739 0.68 11.48 -5.82
C GLY A 739 0.97 11.96 -4.38
N ASP A 740 1.84 12.95 -4.20
CA ASP A 740 2.19 13.51 -2.88
C ASP A 740 0.99 14.25 -2.25
N ASP A 741 0.03 14.74 -3.05
CA ASP A 741 -1.17 15.38 -2.53
C ASP A 741 -2.08 14.42 -1.74
N TYR A 742 -2.06 13.11 -2.07
CA TYR A 742 -2.74 12.07 -1.29
C TYR A 742 -2.07 11.86 0.07
N ASP A 743 -0.73 11.85 0.10
CA ASP A 743 0.06 11.70 1.33
C ASP A 743 -0.14 12.92 2.24
N ILE A 744 -0.10 14.13 1.67
CA ILE A 744 -0.41 15.39 2.38
C ILE A 744 -1.84 15.36 2.94
N LEU A 745 -2.81 14.84 2.19
CA LEU A 745 -4.19 14.77 2.67
C LEU A 745 -4.35 13.75 3.81
N ALA A 746 -3.53 12.71 3.88
CA ALA A 746 -3.46 11.77 5.01
C ALA A 746 -2.87 12.36 6.31
N GLU A 747 -1.94 13.33 6.22
CA GLU A 747 -1.23 13.90 7.39
C GLU A 747 -2.17 14.27 8.56
N SER A 748 -1.87 13.84 9.79
CA SER A 748 -2.63 14.24 10.97
C SER A 748 -2.32 15.69 11.37
N VAL A 749 -3.27 16.35 12.05
CA VAL A 749 -3.15 17.75 12.48
C VAL A 749 -3.43 17.92 13.97
N GLY A 750 -2.97 19.04 14.53
CA GLY A 750 -3.09 19.33 15.96
C GLY A 750 -2.30 18.37 16.86
N ASP A 751 -1.03 18.08 16.53
CA ASP A 751 -0.17 17.11 17.25
C ASP A 751 -0.75 15.68 17.25
N GLY A 752 -1.55 15.31 16.23
CA GLY A 752 -2.32 14.06 16.21
C GLY A 752 -3.55 14.12 17.11
N ARG A 753 -4.40 15.14 16.88
CA ARG A 753 -5.76 15.23 17.43
C ARG A 753 -6.81 14.96 16.36
N LEU A 754 -6.54 15.33 15.11
CA LEU A 754 -7.43 15.11 13.97
C LEU A 754 -6.66 14.36 12.86
N PHE A 755 -7.21 13.23 12.43
CA PHE A 755 -6.65 12.31 11.44
C PHE A 755 -7.53 12.26 10.19
N PHE A 756 -7.01 11.75 9.07
CA PHE A 756 -7.73 11.70 7.79
C PHE A 756 -7.60 10.33 7.11
N ALA A 757 -8.73 9.71 6.77
CA ALA A 757 -8.80 8.46 6.01
C ALA A 757 -9.82 8.55 4.85
N GLY A 758 -9.80 7.59 3.94
CA GLY A 758 -10.60 7.58 2.72
C GLY A 758 -9.76 7.33 1.48
N GLU A 759 -10.41 7.04 0.36
CA GLU A 759 -9.70 6.77 -0.92
C GLU A 759 -8.80 7.94 -1.35
N ALA A 760 -9.23 9.18 -1.16
CA ALA A 760 -8.41 10.37 -1.38
C ALA A 760 -7.30 10.61 -0.32
N THR A 761 -6.92 9.61 0.47
CA THR A 761 -5.81 9.69 1.45
C THR A 761 -4.80 8.56 1.28
N THR A 762 -4.80 7.86 0.15
CA THR A 762 -3.84 6.80 -0.14
C THR A 762 -3.31 6.91 -1.56
N ARG A 763 -2.01 7.17 -1.68
CA ARG A 763 -1.32 7.31 -2.97
C ARG A 763 -1.27 6.01 -3.77
N ARG A 764 -1.13 4.86 -3.09
CA ARG A 764 -0.99 3.55 -3.75
C ARG A 764 -2.31 2.99 -4.28
N TYR A 765 -3.44 3.39 -3.68
CA TYR A 765 -4.76 2.81 -3.97
C TYR A 765 -5.89 3.86 -4.01
N PRO A 766 -5.72 5.02 -4.68
CA PRO A 766 -6.74 6.07 -4.74
C PRO A 766 -8.00 5.56 -5.45
N ALA A 767 -9.10 6.31 -5.36
CA ALA A 767 -10.41 5.98 -5.98
C ALA A 767 -11.10 4.67 -5.56
N THR A 768 -10.41 3.72 -4.93
CA THR A 768 -10.89 2.34 -4.76
C THR A 768 -11.58 2.09 -3.41
N MET A 769 -12.45 1.07 -3.40
CA MET A 769 -13.04 0.56 -2.15
C MET A 769 -11.98 0.01 -1.19
N HIS A 770 -10.95 -0.66 -1.72
CA HIS A 770 -9.91 -1.29 -0.90
C HIS A 770 -8.93 -0.25 -0.33
N GLY A 771 -8.58 0.80 -1.08
CA GLY A 771 -7.80 1.93 -0.56
C GLY A 771 -8.53 2.72 0.53
N ALA A 772 -9.85 2.90 0.40
CA ALA A 772 -10.66 3.43 1.49
C ALA A 772 -10.60 2.52 2.74
N PHE A 773 -10.72 1.19 2.58
CA PHE A 773 -10.60 0.24 3.69
C PHE A 773 -9.20 0.29 4.36
N ILE A 774 -8.13 0.24 3.57
CA ILE A 774 -6.73 0.25 4.03
C ILE A 774 -6.39 1.56 4.76
N SER A 775 -6.78 2.72 4.23
CA SER A 775 -6.56 4.00 4.93
C SER A 775 -7.29 4.06 6.29
N GLY A 776 -8.44 3.40 6.43
CA GLY A 776 -9.10 3.23 7.73
C GLY A 776 -8.28 2.38 8.71
N LEU A 777 -7.69 1.27 8.26
CA LEU A 777 -6.80 0.45 9.08
C LEU A 777 -5.54 1.22 9.51
N ARG A 778 -4.92 1.95 8.56
CA ARG A 778 -3.75 2.82 8.80
C ARG A 778 -4.03 3.87 9.87
N GLU A 779 -5.15 4.59 9.79
CA GLU A 779 -5.46 5.60 10.80
C GLU A 779 -5.81 5.00 12.16
N ALA A 780 -6.36 3.78 12.24
CA ALA A 780 -6.52 3.09 13.52
C ALA A 780 -5.17 2.78 14.20
N ALA A 781 -4.13 2.44 13.41
CA ALA A 781 -2.76 2.28 13.89
C ALA A 781 -2.17 3.62 14.34
N ASN A 782 -2.23 4.66 13.50
CA ASN A 782 -1.73 6.01 13.81
C ASN A 782 -2.35 6.60 15.09
N ILE A 783 -3.68 6.51 15.21
CA ILE A 783 -4.41 6.93 16.41
C ILE A 783 -3.92 6.16 17.64
N THR A 784 -3.66 4.85 17.50
CA THR A 784 -3.13 4.02 18.59
C THR A 784 -1.73 4.47 19.02
N LEU A 785 -0.83 4.74 18.06
CA LEU A 785 0.52 5.23 18.32
C LEU A 785 0.49 6.58 19.05
N HIS A 786 -0.27 7.55 18.55
CA HIS A 786 -0.40 8.86 19.19
C HIS A 786 -1.07 8.77 20.58
N ALA A 787 -2.09 7.92 20.77
CA ALA A 787 -2.74 7.73 22.06
C ALA A 787 -1.77 7.13 23.09
N ASN A 788 -1.00 6.10 22.71
CA ASN A 788 0.05 5.52 23.55
C ASN A 788 1.12 6.56 23.90
N ALA A 789 1.58 7.36 22.93
CA ALA A 789 2.56 8.42 23.14
C ALA A 789 2.05 9.51 24.09
N ARG A 790 0.77 9.90 24.02
CA ARG A 790 0.15 10.82 25.00
C ARG A 790 0.12 10.22 26.40
N VAL A 791 -0.34 8.98 26.55
CA VAL A 791 -0.36 8.29 27.85
C VAL A 791 1.05 8.16 28.44
N ALA A 792 2.06 7.88 27.62
CA ALA A 792 3.46 7.86 28.04
C ALA A 792 3.93 9.26 28.51
N LYS A 793 3.69 10.32 27.74
CA LYS A 793 3.99 11.72 28.14
C LYS A 793 3.32 12.07 29.47
N THR A 794 2.03 11.80 29.66
CA THR A 794 1.32 12.08 30.92
C THR A 794 1.85 11.27 32.11
N LYS A 795 2.28 10.02 31.90
CA LYS A 795 2.98 9.24 32.95
C LYS A 795 4.33 9.86 33.30
N VAL A 796 5.11 10.27 32.30
CA VAL A 796 6.38 10.97 32.50
C VAL A 796 6.16 12.28 33.25
N ASP A 797 5.27 13.17 32.81
CA ASP A 797 4.99 14.45 33.47
C ASP A 797 4.51 14.29 34.93
N ARG A 798 3.67 13.28 35.21
CA ARG A 798 3.27 12.94 36.59
C ARG A 798 4.44 12.44 37.44
N SER A 799 5.35 11.65 36.86
CA SER A 799 6.58 11.17 37.54
C SER A 799 7.67 12.23 37.66
N SER A 800 7.66 13.25 36.80
CA SER A 800 8.74 14.23 36.66
C SER A 800 8.41 15.60 37.28
N SER A 801 7.18 15.77 37.79
CA SER A 801 6.72 16.95 38.53
C SER A 801 7.60 17.33 39.74
N THR A 802 8.42 16.41 40.25
CA THR A 802 9.41 16.66 41.32
C THR A 802 10.85 16.89 40.84
N ASN A 803 11.16 16.81 39.53
CA ASN A 803 12.56 16.86 39.06
C ASN A 803 12.82 17.67 37.76
N THR A 804 11.87 17.83 36.85
CA THR A 804 12.14 18.53 35.57
C THR A 804 12.39 20.04 35.75
N GLN A 805 11.70 20.68 36.68
CA GLN A 805 11.88 22.10 36.98
C GLN A 805 13.30 22.40 37.50
N ALA A 806 13.94 21.45 38.20
CA ALA A 806 15.31 21.57 38.66
C ALA A 806 16.31 21.49 37.49
N CYS A 807 16.13 20.56 36.56
CA CYS A 807 17.07 20.33 35.44
C CYS A 807 17.10 21.44 34.38
N ALA A 808 16.02 22.22 34.24
CA ALA A 808 16.00 23.40 33.37
C ALA A 808 16.85 24.56 33.95
N THR A 809 16.72 24.84 35.24
CA THR A 809 17.50 25.87 35.93
C THR A 809 18.99 25.53 35.98
N ILE A 810 19.32 24.25 36.20
CA ILE A 810 20.71 23.77 36.33
C ILE A 810 21.55 24.07 35.08
N LEU A 811 21.06 23.82 33.86
CA LEU A 811 21.90 24.01 32.67
C LEU A 811 22.20 25.50 32.44
N THR A 812 21.20 26.36 32.66
CA THR A 812 21.37 27.83 32.59
C THR A 812 22.38 28.32 33.63
N ASP A 813 22.35 27.80 34.85
CA ASP A 813 23.34 28.12 35.89
C ASP A 813 24.76 27.65 35.53
N LEU A 814 24.92 26.47 34.92
CA LEU A 814 26.23 25.97 34.47
C LEU A 814 26.84 26.87 33.39
N PHE A 815 26.04 27.34 32.43
CA PHE A 815 26.47 28.26 31.37
C PHE A 815 26.62 29.74 31.82
N ARG A 816 26.44 30.06 33.12
CA ARG A 816 26.92 31.35 33.67
C ARG A 816 28.44 31.41 33.86
N GLN A 817 29.08 30.25 33.94
CA GLN A 817 30.54 30.09 34.02
C GLN A 817 30.95 28.94 33.07
N PRO A 818 30.95 29.16 31.74
CA PRO A 818 31.45 28.19 30.79
C PRO A 818 32.97 27.97 30.94
N ASP A 819 33.45 26.80 30.52
CA ASP A 819 34.86 26.43 30.59
C ASP A 819 35.64 26.92 29.35
N LEU A 820 34.93 27.26 28.26
CA LEU A 820 35.47 27.85 27.04
C LEU A 820 34.42 28.71 26.34
N GLU A 821 34.79 29.89 25.83
CA GLU A 821 33.93 30.73 24.98
C GLU A 821 34.68 31.31 23.77
N PHE A 822 33.98 31.41 22.63
CA PHE A 822 34.46 32.05 21.42
C PHE A 822 33.28 32.45 20.52
N GLY A 823 33.17 33.72 20.16
CA GLY A 823 32.03 34.21 19.36
C GLY A 823 30.69 33.94 20.04
N SER A 824 29.73 33.40 19.30
CA SER A 824 28.42 32.95 19.81
C SER A 824 28.43 31.59 20.53
N PHE A 825 29.60 30.97 20.76
CA PHE A 825 29.73 29.61 21.28
C PHE A 825 30.26 29.61 22.73
N SER A 826 29.57 28.91 23.64
CA SER A 826 30.04 28.62 25.01
C SER A 826 30.04 27.11 25.25
N VAL A 827 31.09 26.55 25.86
CA VAL A 827 31.23 25.11 26.15
C VAL A 827 31.41 24.86 27.65
N ILE A 828 30.84 23.75 28.16
CA ILE A 828 31.17 23.18 29.46
C ILE A 828 31.68 21.74 29.31
N PHE A 829 32.74 21.38 30.03
CA PHE A 829 33.36 20.05 29.98
C PHE A 829 32.88 19.16 31.13
N GLY A 830 32.56 17.90 30.82
CA GLY A 830 32.40 16.85 31.83
C GLY A 830 33.75 16.31 32.27
N GLY A 831 34.00 16.21 33.57
CA GLY A 831 35.21 15.60 34.13
C GLY A 831 36.48 16.46 34.06
N LYS A 832 37.57 15.90 34.56
CA LYS A 832 38.88 16.60 34.65
C LYS A 832 39.43 16.88 33.24
N ALA A 833 39.88 18.11 33.03
CA ALA A 833 40.25 18.70 31.75
C ALA A 833 41.50 18.14 31.04
N SER A 834 41.82 16.85 31.21
CA SER A 834 42.98 16.18 30.61
C SER A 834 42.61 14.94 29.77
N ASP A 835 41.33 14.61 29.62
CA ASP A 835 40.88 13.52 28.73
C ASP A 835 40.25 14.10 27.44
N PRO A 836 40.92 13.98 26.27
CA PRO A 836 40.41 14.54 25.01
C PRO A 836 39.09 13.88 24.54
N LYS A 837 38.75 12.68 25.03
CA LYS A 837 37.48 11.99 24.71
C LYS A 837 36.35 12.38 25.66
N SER A 838 36.61 13.15 26.71
CA SER A 838 35.58 13.48 27.70
C SER A 838 34.42 14.27 27.08
N PRO A 839 33.15 13.97 27.42
CA PRO A 839 32.01 14.64 26.82
C PRO A 839 31.90 16.10 27.28
N ALA A 840 31.49 16.97 26.36
CA ALA A 840 31.28 18.38 26.57
C ALA A 840 29.91 18.78 26.01
N ILE A 841 29.30 19.81 26.60
CA ILE A 841 28.05 20.39 26.12
C ILE A 841 28.37 21.76 25.55
N LEU A 842 28.06 21.94 24.27
CA LEU A 842 28.13 23.22 23.58
C LEU A 842 26.76 23.91 23.64
N LYS A 843 26.77 25.23 23.85
CA LYS A 843 25.65 26.16 23.68
C LYS A 843 26.03 27.16 22.58
N VAL A 844 25.12 27.40 21.64
CA VAL A 844 25.23 28.46 20.62
C VAL A 844 24.12 29.49 20.84
N GLU A 845 24.49 30.76 20.88
CA GLU A 845 23.55 31.89 20.96
C GLU A 845 23.22 32.43 19.56
N LEU A 846 21.93 32.45 19.21
CA LEU A 846 21.43 32.97 17.94
C LEU A 846 20.57 34.22 18.22
N GLY A 847 20.90 35.35 17.58
CA GLY A 847 20.08 36.59 17.60
C GLY A 847 20.62 37.79 18.39
N GLY A 848 21.86 37.76 18.89
CA GLY A 848 22.46 38.91 19.61
C GLY A 848 22.85 40.10 18.72
N GLN A 849 22.67 41.34 19.18
CA GLN A 849 23.11 42.54 18.45
C GLN A 849 24.65 42.59 18.33
N ARG A 850 25.16 42.67 17.10
CA ARG A 850 26.59 42.94 16.82
C ARG A 850 26.98 44.32 17.37
N LYS A 851 27.94 44.37 18.31
CA LYS A 851 28.62 45.62 18.70
C LYS A 851 29.35 46.20 17.47
N LYS A 852 28.89 47.35 16.98
CA LYS A 852 29.53 48.09 15.88
C LYS A 852 30.94 48.53 16.27
N ASN A 853 31.89 48.35 15.36
CA ASN A 853 33.17 49.09 15.28
C ASN A 853 33.78 48.91 13.88
N ALA A 854 33.49 49.82 12.94
CA ALA A 854 34.28 50.18 11.76
C ALA A 854 33.52 51.25 10.91
N PRO A 855 34.22 52.18 10.22
CA PRO A 855 33.59 53.25 9.44
C PRO A 855 33.37 52.94 7.94
N GLU A 856 32.57 53.83 7.35
CA GLU A 856 32.25 54.15 5.95
C GLU A 856 33.06 53.51 4.78
N GLY A 857 32.34 53.11 3.72
CA GLY A 857 32.93 52.89 2.39
C GLY A 857 32.02 52.23 1.34
N ALA A 858 31.77 52.96 0.24
CA ALA A 858 31.41 52.47 -1.12
C ALA A 858 30.04 51.78 -1.41
N LYS A 859 29.15 52.60 -1.98
CA LYS A 859 28.40 52.44 -3.26
C LYS A 859 27.55 51.19 -3.58
N THR A 860 26.36 51.52 -4.08
CA THR A 860 25.28 50.72 -4.69
C THR A 860 25.65 49.91 -5.92
N GLU A 861 24.95 48.78 -6.10
CA GLU A 861 24.31 48.44 -7.38
C GLU A 861 22.98 47.68 -7.13
N GLN A 862 22.00 47.86 -8.01
CA GLN A 862 20.62 47.36 -7.82
C GLN A 862 20.41 46.01 -8.52
N ASN A 863 19.74 45.07 -7.83
CA ASN A 863 18.93 44.05 -8.49
C ASN A 863 17.71 43.68 -7.62
N HIS A 864 16.55 43.52 -8.26
CA HIS A 864 15.26 43.36 -7.60
C HIS A 864 15.00 41.89 -7.20
N SER A 865 14.73 41.62 -5.91
CA SER A 865 13.89 40.49 -5.45
C SER A 865 13.77 40.47 -3.91
N ASN A 866 12.57 40.23 -3.38
CA ASN A 866 12.15 39.66 -2.07
C ASN A 866 12.80 40.09 -0.73
N LYS A 867 13.84 40.92 -0.72
CA LYS A 867 14.62 41.26 0.48
C LYS A 867 13.85 42.16 1.47
N LEU A 868 12.96 43.01 0.96
CA LEU A 868 12.18 43.95 1.79
C LEU A 868 11.13 43.24 2.64
N LEU A 869 10.43 42.24 2.07
CA LEU A 869 9.45 41.43 2.80
C LEU A 869 10.13 40.59 3.90
N PHE A 870 11.30 40.02 3.58
CA PHE A 870 12.10 39.28 4.56
C PHE A 870 12.63 40.20 5.67
N GLN A 871 13.08 41.42 5.36
CA GLN A 871 13.49 42.42 6.35
C GLN A 871 12.32 42.93 7.22
N GLN A 872 11.10 43.04 6.68
CA GLN A 872 9.90 43.40 7.44
C GLN A 872 9.45 42.27 8.38
N LEU A 873 9.47 41.01 7.92
CA LEU A 873 9.23 39.85 8.78
C LEU A 873 10.30 39.71 9.88
N GLN A 874 11.57 39.95 9.52
CA GLN A 874 12.69 39.86 10.45
C GLN A 874 12.79 41.07 11.41
N SER A 875 12.21 42.22 11.11
CA SER A 875 12.10 43.33 12.07
C SER A 875 10.96 43.13 13.07
N HIS A 876 9.85 42.50 12.65
CA HIS A 876 8.73 42.18 13.54
C HIS A 876 9.03 41.02 14.51
N PHE A 877 9.84 40.04 14.11
CA PHE A 877 10.21 38.90 14.97
C PHE A 877 11.38 39.20 15.94
N ASN A 878 12.23 40.19 15.67
CA ASN A 878 13.41 40.48 16.49
C ASN A 878 13.16 41.38 17.72
N GLN A 879 11.90 41.57 18.13
CA GLN A 879 11.58 42.18 19.42
C GLN A 879 11.70 41.15 20.56
N GLN A 880 12.95 40.93 20.96
CA GLN A 880 13.38 40.43 22.28
C GLN A 880 13.11 38.96 22.67
N GLN A 881 13.72 37.98 21.98
CA GLN A 881 14.23 36.75 22.64
C GLN A 881 15.55 36.28 22.01
N GLN A 882 16.59 36.05 22.83
CA GLN A 882 17.82 35.34 22.42
C GLN A 882 17.52 33.84 22.34
N LEU A 883 17.84 33.20 21.22
CA LEU A 883 17.61 31.76 21.04
C LEU A 883 18.88 30.97 21.38
N TYR A 884 18.75 30.01 22.30
CA TYR A 884 19.84 29.10 22.69
C TYR A 884 19.61 27.69 22.15
N VAL A 885 20.56 27.19 21.37
CA VAL A 885 20.61 25.80 20.91
C VAL A 885 21.87 25.11 21.44
N TYR A 886 21.84 23.79 21.53
CA TYR A 886 22.84 22.99 22.22
C TYR A 886 23.21 21.74 21.41
N THR A 887 24.37 21.15 21.71
CA THR A 887 24.72 19.79 21.26
C THR A 887 25.76 19.15 22.18
N LEU A 888 25.97 17.84 22.04
CA LEU A 888 27.03 17.07 22.70
C LEU A 888 28.20 16.87 21.73
N LEU A 889 29.43 17.04 22.22
CA LEU A 889 30.66 16.83 21.47
C LEU A 889 31.81 16.47 22.42
N SER A 890 32.95 15.98 21.94
CA SER A 890 34.11 15.70 22.80
C SER A 890 34.89 16.96 23.15
N GLN A 891 35.68 16.92 24.23
CA GLN A 891 36.60 18.02 24.59
C GLN A 891 37.58 18.34 23.43
N GLN A 892 38.04 17.34 22.69
CA GLN A 892 38.84 17.56 21.48
C GLN A 892 38.05 18.32 20.39
N GLN A 893 36.82 17.90 20.08
CA GLN A 893 35.98 18.56 19.07
C GLN A 893 35.67 20.03 19.44
N ALA A 894 35.52 20.34 20.75
CA ALA A 894 35.34 21.71 21.22
C ALA A 894 36.55 22.60 20.91
N MET A 895 37.75 22.07 21.08
CA MET A 895 39.00 22.76 20.78
C MET A 895 39.23 22.90 19.27
N GLU A 896 38.92 21.88 18.48
CA GLU A 896 38.99 21.97 17.02
C GLU A 896 38.04 23.06 16.47
N LEU A 897 36.81 23.14 16.99
CA LEU A 897 35.82 24.15 16.59
C LEU A 897 36.28 25.59 16.89
N ARG A 898 37.00 25.80 17.99
CA ARG A 898 37.56 27.10 18.39
C ARG A 898 38.54 27.65 17.35
N GLU A 899 39.43 26.79 16.86
CA GLU A 899 40.51 27.16 15.93
C GLU A 899 40.03 27.41 14.48
N VAL A 900 38.77 27.09 14.17
CA VAL A 900 38.15 27.43 12.89
C VAL A 900 38.13 28.95 12.69
N ARG A 901 38.78 29.41 11.61
CA ARG A 901 38.81 30.80 11.14
C ARG A 901 37.64 31.05 10.19
N GLY A 902 37.22 32.30 10.05
CA GLY A 902 36.07 32.71 9.20
C GLY A 902 34.84 33.20 9.96
N GLY A 903 34.92 33.32 11.29
CA GLY A 903 33.82 33.82 12.13
C GLY A 903 32.77 32.76 12.44
N ASP A 904 31.68 33.18 13.07
CA ASP A 904 30.72 32.26 13.67
C ASP A 904 29.87 31.51 12.62
N ASP A 905 29.62 32.13 11.47
CA ASP A 905 28.95 31.48 10.34
C ASP A 905 29.78 30.29 9.80
N MET A 906 31.10 30.44 9.70
CA MET A 906 32.02 29.37 9.28
C MET A 906 32.16 28.27 10.35
N ARG A 907 32.14 28.63 11.64
CA ARG A 907 32.09 27.66 12.74
C ARG A 907 30.79 26.85 12.74
N LEU A 908 29.66 27.50 12.49
CA LEU A 908 28.36 26.84 12.42
C LEU A 908 28.31 25.85 11.25
N HIS A 909 28.82 26.25 10.08
CA HIS A 909 28.98 25.36 8.93
C HIS A 909 29.94 24.19 9.23
N TYR A 910 31.09 24.45 9.87
CA TYR A 910 32.03 23.40 10.25
C TYR A 910 31.40 22.38 11.21
N LEU A 911 30.61 22.87 12.17
CA LEU A 911 29.91 22.06 13.17
C LEU A 911 28.84 21.15 12.53
N CYS A 912 27.97 21.70 11.69
CA CYS A 912 26.90 20.94 11.05
C CYS A 912 27.42 20.02 9.93
N GLU A 913 28.15 20.57 8.95
CA GLU A 913 28.49 19.86 7.72
C GLU A 913 29.74 18.99 7.84
N LYS A 914 30.72 19.37 8.66
CA LYS A 914 32.01 18.65 8.76
C LYS A 914 32.11 17.77 10.01
N MET A 915 31.54 18.20 11.13
CA MET A 915 31.43 17.36 12.34
C MET A 915 30.14 16.53 12.38
N GLY A 916 29.16 16.81 11.50
CA GLY A 916 27.93 16.02 11.37
C GLY A 916 26.96 16.15 12.56
N VAL A 917 27.17 17.10 13.48
CA VAL A 917 26.38 17.19 14.71
C VAL A 917 25.15 18.07 14.52
N LYS A 918 24.00 17.58 15.00
CA LYS A 918 22.74 18.34 15.00
C LYS A 918 22.68 19.28 16.20
N LEU A 919 22.25 20.52 15.97
CA LEU A 919 21.91 21.47 17.02
C LEU A 919 20.45 21.30 17.43
N VAL A 920 20.21 21.25 18.74
CA VAL A 920 18.88 20.97 19.31
C VAL A 920 18.53 21.96 20.42
N GLY A 921 17.24 22.22 20.65
CA GLY A 921 16.81 22.92 21.87
C GLY A 921 17.09 22.07 23.12
N ARG A 922 17.07 22.68 24.32
CA ARG A 922 17.36 21.99 25.61
C ARG A 922 16.67 20.63 25.79
N LYS A 923 15.41 20.50 25.34
CA LYS A 923 14.62 19.26 25.45
C LYS A 923 15.10 18.15 24.49
N GLY A 924 15.83 18.48 23.42
CA GLY A 924 16.33 17.51 22.43
C GLY A 924 17.72 16.94 22.75
N LEU A 925 18.40 17.41 23.81
CA LEU A 925 19.72 16.91 24.22
C LEU A 925 19.71 15.46 24.75
N GLY A 926 18.55 14.96 25.18
CA GLY A 926 18.34 13.57 25.59
C GLY A 926 19.02 13.15 26.92
N PRO A 927 18.79 11.88 27.35
CA PRO A 927 19.23 11.40 28.67
C PRO A 927 20.76 11.38 28.85
N GLY A 928 21.51 11.14 27.78
CA GLY A 928 22.98 11.14 27.82
C GLY A 928 23.55 12.50 28.22
N ALA A 929 22.95 13.60 27.74
CA ALA A 929 23.35 14.94 28.18
C ALA A 929 22.94 15.21 29.63
N ASP A 930 21.75 14.76 30.07
CA ASP A 930 21.30 14.97 31.45
C ASP A 930 22.25 14.30 32.47
N ALA A 931 22.84 13.15 32.14
CA ALA A 931 23.89 12.51 32.94
C ALA A 931 25.18 13.37 33.01
N VAL A 932 25.61 13.95 31.89
CA VAL A 932 26.76 14.87 31.83
C VAL A 932 26.49 16.14 32.66
N ILE A 933 25.29 16.73 32.54
CA ILE A 933 24.85 17.91 33.31
C ILE A 933 24.89 17.63 34.82
N ALA A 934 24.39 16.46 35.24
CA ALA A 934 24.41 16.05 36.65
C ALA A 934 25.85 15.87 37.18
N SER A 935 26.74 15.27 36.37
CA SER A 935 28.16 15.11 36.69
C SER A 935 28.88 16.45 36.88
N ILE A 936 28.75 17.36 35.91
CA ILE A 936 29.35 18.72 35.96
C ILE A 936 28.87 19.49 37.20
N LYS A 937 27.57 19.43 37.51
CA LYS A 937 27.01 20.07 38.72
C LYS A 937 27.62 19.49 40.00
N ALA A 938 27.76 18.17 40.08
CA ALA A 938 28.34 17.51 41.25
C ALA A 938 29.81 17.90 41.46
N GLU A 939 30.60 17.99 40.40
CA GLU A 939 32.01 18.39 40.47
C GLU A 939 32.19 19.87 40.85
N ARG A 940 31.46 20.78 40.20
CA ARG A 940 31.50 22.22 40.51
C ARG A 940 31.04 22.54 41.94
N ASN A 941 30.07 21.78 42.47
CA ASN A 941 29.66 21.90 43.87
C ASN A 941 30.74 21.41 44.86
N ARG A 942 31.50 20.35 44.54
CA ARG A 942 32.64 19.91 45.37
C ARG A 942 33.76 20.95 45.42
N SER A 943 33.99 21.67 44.33
CA SER A 943 34.99 22.75 44.27
C SER A 943 34.65 23.92 45.22
N ARG A 944 33.35 24.23 45.39
CA ARG A 944 32.87 25.26 46.34
C ARG A 944 32.92 24.85 47.82
N ALA A 945 33.15 23.57 48.13
CA ALA A 945 33.04 23.03 49.49
C ALA A 945 34.36 22.90 50.27
N LYS A 946 35.44 23.57 49.83
CA LYS A 946 36.69 23.66 50.61
C LYS A 946 36.61 24.76 51.67
N PRO A 947 36.74 24.46 52.98
CA PRO A 947 36.75 25.47 54.02
C PRO A 947 38.04 26.30 54.03
N GLY A 948 37.92 27.54 54.50
CA GLY A 948 39.02 28.47 54.73
C GLY A 948 39.95 28.09 55.90
N PRO A 949 40.97 28.92 56.19
CA PRO A 949 42.28 28.42 56.63
C PRO A 949 42.44 28.24 58.15
N SER A 950 43.22 27.23 58.55
CA SER A 950 43.84 27.13 59.87
C SER A 950 45.37 27.26 59.77
N LYS A 951 45.93 28.10 60.63
CA LYS A 951 47.36 28.44 60.67
C LYS A 951 48.20 27.27 61.21
N LEU A 952 49.37 27.04 60.63
CA LEU A 952 50.58 26.78 61.42
C LEU A 952 51.86 27.18 60.67
N LYS A 953 52.94 27.39 61.42
CA LYS A 953 54.07 28.27 61.06
C LYS A 953 55.31 27.48 60.58
N LYS A 954 56.05 28.12 59.67
CA LYS A 954 57.52 28.15 59.54
C LYS A 954 58.30 26.81 59.57
N SER A 955 58.99 26.55 58.45
CA SER A 955 60.46 26.60 58.47
C SER A 955 61.03 27.12 57.15
N MET A 956 62.06 27.97 57.26
CA MET A 956 63.02 28.34 56.21
C MET A 956 63.81 27.09 55.74
N LYS A 957 64.48 27.02 54.58
CA LYS A 957 65.25 28.03 53.80
C LYS A 957 65.35 27.58 52.31
N PRO A 958 65.82 28.42 51.36
CA PRO A 958 65.79 28.15 49.91
C PRO A 958 67.17 27.75 49.31
N ASN A 959 67.22 27.70 47.96
CA ASN A 959 68.36 27.45 47.05
C ASN A 959 68.56 25.97 46.65
N ALA A 960 68.94 25.61 45.41
CA ALA A 960 69.03 26.38 44.15
C ALA A 960 69.25 25.45 42.93
N VAL A 961 68.89 25.95 41.73
CA VAL A 961 69.54 25.71 40.40
C VAL A 961 69.54 24.30 39.77
N ALA A 962 69.28 24.29 38.45
CA ALA A 962 69.46 23.20 37.48
C ALA A 962 68.54 21.96 37.63
N SER A 963 68.01 21.37 36.56
CA SER A 963 68.14 21.64 35.11
C SER A 963 66.86 21.23 34.38
#